data_AF-A0A3D3UZ87-F1
#
_entry.id   AF-A0A3D3UZ87-F1
#
_cell.length_a   1.000
_cell.length_b   1.000
_cell.length_c   1.000
_cell.angle_alpha   90.00
_cell.angle_beta   90.00
_cell.angle_gamma   90.00
#
_symmetry.space_group_name_H-M   'P 1'
#
loop_
_entity.id
_entity.type
_entity.pdbx_description
1 polymer ?
#
loop_
_entity_poly.entity_id
_entity_poly.type
_entity_poly.pdbx_seq_one_letter_code
_entity_poly.pdbx_strand_id
1 'polypeptide(L)'
;MTQNSNIERRRNSWPAAVVWLAAGLAVLLCAAQAQANNDSVRALIQQAGNTNSDKVRLDYLKQLRQQTGLDASLKGDLDKLITQIERWLNEKRLDYFGGQVKRNKDFDFKIAETSVLYPLTWLYRGRMVIWYTMESGGVWSIPERRREFFAIARGFFEKYAGAFPENKIARMYLGHPTGPYKHYEAMPGAPEWAVYQREGLQRLADIIEWWIDNRMREDGQYGGGWGDDCEMWRWWVPVLIGFDSPKITAAQARFSKALMSQPHMKSGYTTRMSDVEHTAEDSADAITPMMHIDPENDLWRKYALGLADFTEKLWTARNNRGFLQFKSTYFTADKIDTSPQRACDTVYHPRVLQPALLYWQRTGDERLSKLFSAWMDTWVDAAARSQRGKPAGIIPTAIHWPDGDIGGAGPNWWDPRNHGEYTLYLYPSAMSLMTHTLLLTHHMTGQTKYLEPIRSMVDIRLKYLSAPPRDEPAAGTEAWCASRLGGLAGVITKYRFLTGKTEFDELLAREMSPYMRFRLHGDPGPLLSALRENAEALRINFEGYTSEVRYTDRVLRFPSLFASGGILGEPAAAIDRPNPSLLYSMVTGDPGDALYFPLNAVRWLTPPRDIAALVTESSQSRFGAELFSFGERARSMSAEFYMLDPGKYKLTITTANGGEAGPVETNQFTVESRRTRISFTLPPRKLCGLKVRRQ
;
A
#
# COMPACT_ATOMS: atom_id res chain seq x y z
N MET A 1 15.66 84.40 -89.52
CA MET A 1 16.85 83.82 -88.86
C MET A 1 16.38 83.00 -87.66
N THR A 2 16.81 81.72 -87.62
CA THR A 2 17.08 80.86 -86.42
C THR A 2 15.95 80.61 -85.40
N GLN A 3 15.81 79.46 -84.73
CA GLN A 3 16.17 78.04 -84.89
C GLN A 3 15.59 77.33 -83.64
N ASN A 4 15.17 76.07 -83.81
CA ASN A 4 14.80 75.03 -82.83
C ASN A 4 15.35 75.08 -81.38
N SER A 5 14.56 74.67 -80.38
CA SER A 5 14.51 73.27 -79.87
C SER A 5 13.75 73.10 -78.52
N ASN A 6 13.15 71.91 -78.37
CA ASN A 6 12.38 71.35 -77.24
C ASN A 6 13.14 71.26 -75.90
N ILE A 7 12.41 71.20 -74.77
CA ILE A 7 12.35 70.04 -73.83
C ILE A 7 11.33 70.26 -72.68
N GLU A 8 10.33 69.39 -72.71
CA GLU A 8 9.49 68.73 -71.69
C GLU A 8 9.33 69.24 -70.24
N ARG A 9 8.04 69.36 -69.87
CA ARG A 9 7.52 69.33 -68.49
C ARG A 9 7.76 67.96 -67.84
N ARG A 10 8.59 67.89 -66.79
CA ARG A 10 8.54 66.79 -65.81
C ARG A 10 7.50 67.09 -64.74
N ARG A 11 6.38 66.37 -64.79
CA ARG A 11 5.35 66.33 -63.74
C ARG A 11 5.71 65.19 -62.77
N ASN A 12 5.80 65.52 -61.49
CA ASN A 12 6.08 64.62 -60.37
C ASN A 12 5.31 63.29 -60.43
N SER A 13 6.02 62.17 -60.46
CA SER A 13 5.52 60.82 -60.22
C SER A 13 6.17 60.22 -58.97
N TRP A 14 5.89 60.80 -57.80
CA TRP A 14 6.39 60.36 -56.49
C TRP A 14 5.35 59.87 -55.45
N PRO A 15 4.11 59.42 -55.78
CA PRO A 15 3.27 58.72 -54.79
C PRO A 15 3.27 57.18 -54.88
N ALA A 16 3.58 56.57 -56.02
CA ALA A 16 3.43 55.11 -56.17
C ALA A 16 4.57 54.32 -55.50
N ALA A 17 5.83 54.72 -55.68
CA ALA A 17 6.99 53.96 -55.16
C ALA A 17 7.04 53.94 -53.61
N VAL A 18 6.60 55.01 -52.94
CA VAL A 18 6.55 55.10 -51.48
C VAL A 18 5.42 54.24 -50.91
N VAL A 19 4.27 54.13 -51.61
CA VAL A 19 3.16 53.27 -51.21
C VAL A 19 3.50 51.79 -51.37
N TRP A 20 4.22 51.39 -52.44
CA TRP A 20 4.69 50.01 -52.63
C TRP A 20 5.79 49.61 -51.64
N LEU A 21 6.70 50.52 -51.29
CA LEU A 21 7.71 50.29 -50.23
C LEU A 21 7.05 50.19 -48.84
N ALA A 22 6.08 51.05 -48.52
CA ALA A 22 5.35 50.99 -47.25
C ALA A 22 4.48 49.73 -47.13
N ALA A 23 3.83 49.31 -48.21
CA ALA A 23 3.07 48.05 -48.25
C ALA A 23 3.98 46.82 -48.14
N GLY A 24 5.14 46.82 -48.82
CA GLY A 24 6.14 45.76 -48.69
C GLY A 24 6.74 45.67 -47.29
N LEU A 25 7.03 46.81 -46.64
CA LEU A 25 7.50 46.85 -45.26
C LEU A 25 6.42 46.36 -44.28
N ALA A 26 5.16 46.75 -44.49
CA ALA A 26 4.03 46.31 -43.66
C ALA A 26 3.78 44.80 -43.77
N VAL A 27 3.89 44.22 -44.97
CA VAL A 27 3.77 42.76 -45.17
C VAL A 27 4.94 42.01 -44.50
N LEU A 28 6.17 42.53 -44.61
CA LEU A 28 7.34 41.94 -43.93
C LEU A 28 7.23 42.05 -42.39
N LEU A 29 6.74 43.18 -41.88
CA LEU A 29 6.47 43.38 -40.44
C LEU A 29 5.36 42.45 -39.94
N CYS A 30 4.26 42.32 -40.68
CA CYS A 30 3.18 41.38 -40.34
C CYS A 30 3.64 39.92 -40.39
N ALA A 31 4.47 39.54 -41.37
CA ALA A 31 5.03 38.20 -41.47
C ALA A 31 6.02 37.90 -40.31
N ALA A 32 6.89 38.85 -39.98
CA ALA A 32 7.81 38.73 -38.84
C ALA A 32 7.06 38.66 -37.50
N GLN A 33 5.98 39.43 -37.34
CA GLN A 33 5.14 39.41 -36.14
C GLN A 33 4.32 38.12 -36.02
N ALA A 34 3.81 37.60 -37.14
CA ALA A 34 3.15 36.28 -37.19
C ALA A 34 4.12 35.14 -36.87
N GLN A 35 5.36 35.20 -37.39
CA GLN A 35 6.40 34.23 -37.09
C GLN A 35 6.80 34.28 -35.60
N ALA A 36 7.04 35.47 -35.05
CA ALA A 36 7.35 35.65 -33.63
C ALA A 36 6.21 35.15 -32.71
N ASN A 37 4.95 35.37 -33.11
CA ASN A 37 3.80 34.83 -32.38
C ASN A 37 3.77 33.30 -32.42
N ASN A 38 4.01 32.69 -33.60
CA ASN A 38 4.10 31.24 -33.74
C ASN A 38 5.25 30.62 -32.92
N ASP A 39 6.40 31.30 -32.89
CA ASP A 39 7.55 30.86 -32.08
C ASP A 39 7.25 30.96 -30.58
N SER A 40 6.55 32.02 -30.15
CA SER A 40 6.09 32.18 -28.76
C SER A 40 5.08 31.08 -28.35
N VAL A 41 4.09 30.79 -29.21
CA VAL A 41 3.13 29.69 -28.99
C VAL A 41 3.85 28.35 -28.85
N ARG A 42 4.78 28.05 -29.77
CA ARG A 42 5.55 26.81 -29.74
C ARG A 42 6.41 26.70 -28.48
N ALA A 43 7.02 27.80 -28.05
CA ALA A 43 7.83 27.85 -26.82
C ALA A 43 6.99 27.53 -25.58
N LEU A 44 5.79 28.12 -25.43
CA LEU A 44 4.89 27.82 -24.31
C LEU A 44 4.40 26.38 -24.32
N ILE A 45 4.10 25.81 -25.49
CA ILE A 45 3.73 24.38 -25.61
C ILE A 45 4.90 23.48 -25.21
N GLN A 46 6.12 23.81 -25.62
CA GLN A 46 7.32 23.08 -25.22
C GLN A 46 7.59 23.17 -23.72
N GLN A 47 7.42 24.35 -23.11
CA GLN A 47 7.53 24.52 -21.65
C GLN A 47 6.45 23.74 -20.90
N ALA A 48 5.20 23.78 -21.39
CA ALA A 48 4.08 23.00 -20.85
C ALA A 48 4.34 21.49 -20.96
N GLY A 49 4.90 21.01 -22.07
CA GLY A 49 5.19 19.59 -22.24
C GLY A 49 6.38 19.10 -21.42
N ASN A 50 7.44 19.89 -21.33
CA ASN A 50 8.68 19.50 -20.65
C ASN A 50 8.65 19.66 -19.12
N THR A 51 7.72 20.44 -18.56
CA THR A 51 7.57 20.51 -17.09
C THR A 51 7.06 19.18 -16.49
N ASN A 52 7.54 18.87 -15.29
CA ASN A 52 7.15 17.66 -14.53
C ASN A 52 5.89 17.86 -13.67
N SER A 53 5.44 19.10 -13.50
CA SER A 53 4.29 19.44 -12.65
C SER A 53 3.05 19.74 -13.49
N ASP A 54 1.96 19.03 -13.19
CA ASP A 54 0.66 19.26 -13.83
C ASP A 54 0.12 20.68 -13.55
N LYS A 55 0.41 21.24 -12.36
CA LYS A 55 0.05 22.62 -12.00
C LYS A 55 0.82 23.63 -12.85
N VAL A 56 2.14 23.47 -12.95
CA VAL A 56 2.99 24.36 -13.78
C VAL A 56 2.61 24.24 -15.25
N ARG A 57 2.27 23.04 -15.72
CA ARG A 57 1.77 22.82 -17.09
C ARG A 57 0.48 23.60 -17.33
N LEU A 58 -0.46 23.53 -16.39
CA LEU A 58 -1.71 24.29 -16.45
C LEU A 58 -1.45 25.79 -16.51
N ASP A 59 -0.51 26.31 -15.73
CA ASP A 59 -0.15 27.72 -15.71
C ASP A 59 0.38 28.19 -17.08
N TYR A 60 1.27 27.43 -17.71
CA TYR A 60 1.74 27.73 -19.08
C TYR A 60 0.62 27.69 -20.11
N LEU A 61 -0.33 26.76 -20.00
CA LEU A 61 -1.47 26.68 -20.91
C LEU A 61 -2.45 27.85 -20.71
N LYS A 62 -2.64 28.29 -19.47
CA LYS A 62 -3.42 29.51 -19.16
C LYS A 62 -2.73 30.76 -19.68
N GLN A 63 -1.41 30.84 -19.57
CA GLN A 63 -0.61 31.92 -20.16
C GLN A 63 -0.75 31.92 -21.69
N LEU A 64 -0.65 30.75 -22.33
CA LEU A 64 -0.89 30.60 -23.77
C LEU A 64 -2.30 31.11 -24.13
N ARG A 65 -3.31 30.76 -23.32
CA ARG A 65 -4.71 31.15 -23.57
C ARG A 65 -4.94 32.67 -23.57
N GLN A 66 -4.08 33.42 -22.88
CA GLN A 66 -4.11 34.87 -22.81
C GLN A 66 -3.43 35.56 -24.00
N GLN A 67 -2.71 34.83 -24.87
CA GLN A 67 -2.06 35.41 -26.04
C GLN A 67 -3.07 35.91 -27.07
N THR A 68 -2.78 37.09 -27.65
CA THR A 68 -3.56 37.68 -28.73
C THR A 68 -3.25 37.02 -30.07
N GLY A 69 -4.24 36.88 -30.94
CA GLY A 69 -4.01 36.36 -32.30
C GLY A 69 -3.98 34.83 -32.44
N LEU A 70 -4.36 34.07 -31.40
CA LEU A 70 -4.57 32.62 -31.56
C LEU A 70 -5.80 32.33 -32.43
N ASP A 71 -5.66 31.38 -33.35
CA ASP A 71 -6.75 30.80 -34.15
C ASP A 71 -7.88 30.25 -33.27
N ALA A 72 -9.12 30.26 -33.78
CA ALA A 72 -10.31 29.82 -33.06
C ALA A 72 -10.30 28.32 -32.75
N SER A 73 -9.79 27.48 -33.67
CA SER A 73 -9.65 26.04 -33.43
C SER A 73 -8.65 25.76 -32.31
N LEU A 74 -7.49 26.43 -32.34
CA LEU A 74 -6.48 26.31 -31.29
C LEU A 74 -7.00 26.77 -29.92
N LYS A 75 -7.74 27.88 -29.86
CA LYS A 75 -8.40 28.33 -28.62
C LYS A 75 -9.38 27.28 -28.08
N GLY A 76 -10.21 26.72 -28.96
CA GLY A 76 -11.17 25.69 -28.58
C GLY A 76 -10.50 24.43 -28.04
N ASP A 77 -9.42 23.96 -28.67
CA ASP A 77 -8.65 22.82 -28.18
C ASP A 77 -7.90 23.12 -26.88
N LEU A 78 -7.39 24.35 -26.72
CA LEU A 78 -6.75 24.80 -25.49
C LEU A 78 -7.73 24.83 -24.32
N ASP A 79 -8.95 25.32 -24.53
CA ASP A 79 -10.01 25.34 -23.50
C ASP A 79 -10.38 23.91 -23.05
N LYS A 80 -10.47 22.96 -23.99
CA LYS A 80 -10.69 21.53 -23.67
C LYS A 80 -9.54 20.94 -22.87
N LEU A 81 -8.29 21.18 -23.28
CA LEU A 81 -7.12 20.66 -22.59
C LEU A 81 -7.00 21.21 -21.17
N ILE A 82 -7.15 22.54 -21.01
CA ILE A 82 -7.17 23.21 -19.70
C ILE A 82 -8.23 22.58 -18.80
N THR A 83 -9.46 22.42 -19.30
CA THR A 83 -10.57 21.80 -18.55
C THR A 83 -10.21 20.38 -18.08
N GLN A 84 -9.62 19.55 -18.95
CA GLN A 84 -9.24 18.18 -18.56
C GLN A 84 -8.09 18.15 -17.55
N ILE A 85 -7.12 19.07 -17.64
CA ILE A 85 -6.02 19.15 -16.67
C ILE A 85 -6.51 19.67 -15.32
N GLU A 86 -7.42 20.65 -15.31
CA GLU A 86 -8.09 21.11 -14.10
C GLU A 86 -8.87 19.98 -13.44
N ARG A 87 -9.58 19.18 -14.23
CA ARG A 87 -10.26 17.97 -13.74
C ARG A 87 -9.26 16.96 -13.18
N TRP A 88 -8.17 16.67 -13.89
CA TRP A 88 -7.12 15.76 -13.42
C TRP A 88 -6.51 16.16 -12.07
N LEU A 89 -6.40 17.46 -11.80
CA LEU A 89 -5.87 18.01 -10.56
C LEU A 89 -6.90 18.02 -9.42
N ASN A 90 -8.15 18.39 -9.72
CA ASN A 90 -9.11 18.83 -8.71
C ASN A 90 -10.37 17.95 -8.60
N GLU A 91 -10.53 16.94 -9.46
CA GLU A 91 -11.70 16.06 -9.41
C GLU A 91 -11.80 15.35 -8.06
N LYS A 92 -13.03 15.24 -7.55
CA LYS A 92 -13.30 14.61 -6.25
C LYS A 92 -12.93 13.13 -6.24
N ARG A 93 -13.12 12.46 -7.38
CA ARG A 93 -12.85 11.05 -7.66
C ARG A 93 -11.70 10.96 -8.65
N LEU A 94 -10.58 10.40 -8.22
CA LEU A 94 -9.36 10.34 -9.04
C LEU A 94 -9.49 9.39 -10.25
N ASP A 95 -10.45 8.48 -10.22
CA ASP A 95 -10.68 7.37 -11.14
C ASP A 95 -11.73 7.66 -12.23
N TYR A 96 -12.15 8.92 -12.41
CA TYR A 96 -13.24 9.33 -13.30
C TYR A 96 -13.14 8.83 -14.76
N PHE A 97 -11.94 8.44 -15.20
CA PHE A 97 -11.64 7.95 -16.55
C PHE A 97 -11.86 6.44 -16.72
N GLY A 98 -11.95 5.66 -15.64
CA GLY A 98 -11.86 4.19 -15.67
C GLY A 98 -12.88 3.54 -16.60
N GLY A 99 -14.12 4.05 -16.65
CA GLY A 99 -15.16 3.53 -17.53
C GLY A 99 -14.84 3.66 -19.03
N GLN A 100 -14.21 4.76 -19.45
CA GLN A 100 -13.83 4.97 -20.85
C GLN A 100 -12.60 4.14 -21.21
N VAL A 101 -11.59 4.13 -20.35
CA VAL A 101 -10.36 3.34 -20.53
C VAL A 101 -10.68 1.85 -20.59
N LYS A 102 -11.59 1.34 -19.75
CA LYS A 102 -12.07 -0.04 -19.80
C LYS A 102 -12.56 -0.46 -21.20
N ARG A 103 -13.32 0.41 -21.86
CA ARG A 103 -13.95 0.12 -23.17
C ARG A 103 -13.00 0.34 -24.34
N ASN A 104 -12.27 1.45 -24.29
CA ASN A 104 -11.55 1.97 -25.46
C ASN A 104 -10.04 1.79 -25.36
N LYS A 105 -9.52 1.38 -24.19
CA LYS A 105 -8.09 1.38 -23.84
C LYS A 105 -7.45 2.76 -24.00
N ASP A 106 -8.27 3.80 -23.83
CA ASP A 106 -7.92 5.17 -24.14
C ASP A 106 -8.94 6.14 -23.50
N PHE A 107 -8.56 7.42 -23.43
CA PHE A 107 -9.40 8.53 -23.01
C PHE A 107 -9.41 9.63 -24.08
N ASP A 108 -10.60 10.03 -24.51
CA ASP A 108 -10.79 10.99 -25.59
C ASP A 108 -10.89 12.42 -25.06
N PHE A 109 -9.85 13.22 -25.30
CA PHE A 109 -9.76 14.64 -24.93
C PHE A 109 -10.62 15.56 -25.81
N LYS A 110 -11.24 15.05 -26.89
CA LYS A 110 -12.00 15.81 -27.89
C LYS A 110 -11.16 16.89 -28.59
N ILE A 111 -9.86 16.65 -28.71
CA ILE A 111 -8.87 17.50 -29.40
C ILE A 111 -8.51 16.83 -30.73
N ALA A 112 -8.48 17.59 -31.81
CA ALA A 112 -8.15 17.06 -33.13
C ALA A 112 -6.70 16.56 -33.18
N GLU A 113 -6.43 15.45 -33.87
CA GLU A 113 -5.05 14.90 -33.97
C GLU A 113 -4.08 15.85 -34.70
N THR A 114 -4.61 16.73 -35.55
CA THR A 114 -3.86 17.77 -36.25
C THR A 114 -3.53 18.98 -35.37
N SER A 115 -4.06 19.05 -34.15
CA SER A 115 -3.83 20.15 -33.21
C SER A 115 -2.41 20.12 -32.68
N VAL A 116 -1.74 21.29 -32.61
CA VAL A 116 -0.40 21.41 -32.01
C VAL A 116 -0.36 21.08 -30.52
N LEU A 117 -1.52 21.04 -29.86
CA LEU A 117 -1.69 20.64 -28.46
C LEU A 117 -1.89 19.13 -28.28
N TYR A 118 -2.21 18.39 -29.36
CA TYR A 118 -2.50 16.96 -29.29
C TYR A 118 -1.38 16.14 -28.63
N PRO A 119 -0.08 16.42 -28.86
CA PRO A 119 1.01 15.72 -28.17
C PRO A 119 0.93 15.78 -26.64
N LEU A 120 0.39 16.86 -26.06
CA LEU A 120 0.25 17.00 -24.61
C LEU A 120 -0.73 15.98 -24.00
N THR A 121 -1.67 15.46 -24.81
CA THR A 121 -2.67 14.48 -24.35
C THR A 121 -2.05 13.12 -24.03
N TRP A 122 -0.96 12.74 -24.71
CA TRP A 122 -0.37 11.40 -24.58
C TRP A 122 0.10 11.09 -23.16
N LEU A 123 0.62 12.06 -22.41
CA LEU A 123 1.01 11.86 -21.01
C LEU A 123 -0.18 11.41 -20.16
N TYR A 124 -1.33 12.09 -20.29
CA TYR A 124 -2.53 11.77 -19.51
C TYR A 124 -3.18 10.47 -19.97
N ARG A 125 -3.23 10.21 -21.29
CA ARG A 125 -3.74 8.94 -21.84
C ARG A 125 -2.93 7.76 -21.31
N GLY A 126 -1.59 7.84 -21.35
CA GLY A 126 -0.68 6.84 -20.79
C GLY A 126 -0.93 6.61 -19.30
N ARG A 127 -1.00 7.69 -18.50
CA ARG A 127 -1.29 7.63 -17.06
C ARG A 127 -2.64 6.94 -16.77
N MET A 128 -3.71 7.34 -17.46
CA MET A 128 -5.05 6.79 -17.27
C MET A 128 -5.11 5.29 -17.60
N VAL A 129 -4.46 4.87 -18.69
CA VAL A 129 -4.34 3.44 -19.05
C VAL A 129 -3.57 2.67 -17.98
N ILE A 130 -2.43 3.18 -17.51
CA ILE A 130 -1.64 2.52 -16.45
C ILE A 130 -2.44 2.35 -15.18
N TRP A 131 -3.02 3.41 -14.66
CA TRP A 131 -3.70 3.34 -13.37
C TRP A 131 -4.94 2.44 -13.44
N TYR A 132 -5.71 2.47 -14.53
CA TYR A 132 -6.80 1.51 -14.72
C TYR A 132 -6.30 0.05 -14.78
N THR A 133 -5.15 -0.18 -15.43
CA THR A 133 -4.53 -1.52 -15.53
C THR A 133 -4.10 -2.05 -14.17
N MET A 134 -3.54 -1.18 -13.32
CA MET A 134 -3.10 -1.52 -11.96
C MET A 134 -4.27 -1.80 -11.02
N GLU A 135 -5.43 -1.20 -11.29
CA GLU A 135 -6.62 -1.36 -10.46
C GLU A 135 -7.44 -2.59 -10.83
N SER A 136 -7.72 -2.77 -12.12
CA SER A 136 -8.64 -3.82 -12.56
C SER A 136 -8.01 -5.21 -12.43
N GLY A 137 -8.43 -6.01 -11.45
CA GLY A 137 -8.06 -7.43 -11.33
C GLY A 137 -8.29 -8.23 -12.62
N GLY A 138 -9.38 -7.96 -13.34
CA GLY A 138 -9.70 -8.57 -14.65
C GLY A 138 -8.80 -8.14 -15.82
N VAL A 139 -7.84 -7.25 -15.59
CA VAL A 139 -6.75 -6.91 -16.52
C VAL A 139 -5.42 -7.34 -15.91
N TRP A 140 -5.13 -6.92 -14.68
CA TRP A 140 -3.88 -7.20 -13.97
C TRP A 140 -3.57 -8.69 -13.85
N SER A 141 -4.57 -9.50 -13.48
CA SER A 141 -4.41 -10.93 -13.22
C SER A 141 -4.40 -11.79 -14.48
N ILE A 142 -4.72 -11.22 -15.65
CA ILE A 142 -4.75 -11.92 -16.94
C ILE A 142 -3.53 -11.47 -17.77
N PRO A 143 -2.46 -12.28 -17.89
CA PRO A 143 -1.19 -11.86 -18.49
C PRO A 143 -1.33 -11.24 -19.89
N GLU A 144 -2.17 -11.80 -20.76
CA GLU A 144 -2.39 -11.34 -22.12
C GLU A 144 -2.99 -9.93 -22.14
N ARG A 145 -4.02 -9.70 -21.32
CA ARG A 145 -4.67 -8.40 -21.16
C ARG A 145 -3.72 -7.39 -20.54
N ARG A 146 -2.99 -7.79 -19.50
CA ARG A 146 -1.99 -6.92 -18.87
C ARG A 146 -0.95 -6.45 -19.89
N ARG A 147 -0.39 -7.36 -20.70
CA ARG A 147 0.57 -7.02 -21.77
C ARG A 147 -0.02 -6.05 -22.79
N GLU A 148 -1.26 -6.28 -23.22
CA GLU A 148 -1.95 -5.40 -24.17
C GLU A 148 -2.08 -3.96 -23.65
N PHE A 149 -2.63 -3.78 -22.44
CA PHE A 149 -2.80 -2.46 -21.86
C PHE A 149 -1.47 -1.74 -21.62
N PHE A 150 -0.44 -2.47 -21.19
CA PHE A 150 0.90 -1.92 -21.02
C PHE A 150 1.54 -1.49 -22.33
N ALA A 151 1.40 -2.26 -23.41
CA ALA A 151 1.92 -1.87 -24.72
C ALA A 151 1.29 -0.56 -25.21
N ILE A 152 -0.02 -0.39 -25.00
CA ILE A 152 -0.75 0.84 -25.35
C ILE A 152 -0.24 2.03 -24.51
N ALA A 153 -0.17 1.87 -23.19
CA ALA A 153 0.32 2.91 -22.30
C ALA A 153 1.76 3.32 -22.64
N ARG A 154 2.64 2.34 -22.86
CA ARG A 154 4.04 2.57 -23.26
C ARG A 154 4.12 3.38 -24.56
N GLY A 155 3.32 3.02 -25.56
CA GLY A 155 3.27 3.76 -26.83
C GLY A 155 2.86 5.24 -26.65
N PHE A 156 1.97 5.55 -25.70
CA PHE A 156 1.67 6.94 -25.36
C PHE A 156 2.86 7.67 -24.73
N PHE A 157 3.55 7.05 -23.77
CA PHE A 157 4.72 7.66 -23.14
C PHE A 157 5.90 7.83 -24.10
N GLU A 158 6.13 6.88 -25.02
CA GLU A 158 7.17 7.00 -26.06
C GLU A 158 6.89 8.19 -27.00
N LYS A 159 5.63 8.34 -27.47
CA LYS A 159 5.23 9.50 -28.28
C LYS A 159 5.40 10.82 -27.50
N TYR A 160 5.01 10.85 -26.23
CA TYR A 160 5.16 12.03 -25.39
C TYR A 160 6.64 12.39 -25.17
N ALA A 161 7.48 11.41 -24.82
CA ALA A 161 8.92 11.63 -24.61
C ALA A 161 9.63 12.06 -25.90
N GLY A 162 9.17 11.60 -27.08
CA GLY A 162 9.67 12.08 -28.36
C GLY A 162 9.34 13.56 -28.62
N ALA A 163 8.16 14.04 -28.20
CA ALA A 163 7.75 15.43 -28.35
C ALA A 163 8.32 16.36 -27.27
N PHE A 164 8.56 15.83 -26.06
CA PHE A 164 8.97 16.57 -24.86
C PHE A 164 10.06 15.80 -24.09
N PRO A 165 11.31 15.77 -24.60
CA PRO A 165 12.37 14.89 -24.11
C PRO A 165 12.89 15.23 -22.70
N GLU A 166 12.65 16.45 -22.21
CA GLU A 166 13.09 16.86 -20.87
C GLU A 166 12.11 16.43 -19.78
N ASN A 167 10.90 16.02 -20.14
CA ASN A 167 9.90 15.56 -19.18
C ASN A 167 10.38 14.28 -18.47
N LYS A 168 10.60 14.37 -17.15
CA LYS A 168 11.06 13.25 -16.33
C LYS A 168 9.94 12.26 -16.00
N ILE A 169 8.68 12.71 -15.95
CA ILE A 169 7.54 11.84 -15.62
C ILE A 169 7.31 10.81 -16.73
N ALA A 170 7.25 11.21 -17.99
CA ALA A 170 7.11 10.28 -19.10
C ALA A 170 8.28 9.28 -19.14
N ARG A 171 9.50 9.76 -18.92
CA ARG A 171 10.71 8.93 -18.83
C ARG A 171 10.68 7.97 -17.64
N MET A 172 10.12 8.37 -16.50
CA MET A 172 9.90 7.51 -15.34
C MET A 172 9.01 6.31 -15.67
N TYR A 173 7.88 6.53 -16.36
CA TYR A 173 7.04 5.41 -16.84
C TYR A 173 7.76 4.51 -17.86
N LEU A 174 8.75 5.04 -18.59
CA LEU A 174 9.60 4.30 -19.51
C LEU A 174 10.81 3.62 -18.83
N GLY A 175 10.88 3.61 -17.50
CA GLY A 175 11.93 2.90 -16.75
C GLY A 175 13.17 3.73 -16.44
N HIS A 176 13.15 5.05 -16.65
CA HIS A 176 14.22 5.95 -16.25
C HIS A 176 13.86 6.64 -14.93
N PRO A 177 14.34 6.13 -13.78
CA PRO A 177 13.88 6.59 -12.48
C PRO A 177 14.18 8.08 -12.24
N THR A 178 13.29 8.76 -11.52
CA THR A 178 13.59 10.09 -11.01
C THR A 178 14.64 10.00 -9.89
N GLY A 179 15.49 11.02 -9.79
CA GLY A 179 16.49 11.10 -8.74
C GLY A 179 15.88 11.32 -7.35
N PRO A 180 16.69 11.27 -6.29
CA PRO A 180 16.20 11.50 -4.93
C PRO A 180 15.63 12.92 -4.76
N TYR A 181 14.38 13.02 -4.31
CA TYR A 181 13.77 14.32 -3.97
C TYR A 181 14.42 14.97 -2.73
N LYS A 182 15.07 14.17 -1.89
CA LYS A 182 15.78 14.58 -0.68
C LYS A 182 17.05 13.76 -0.49
N HIS A 183 18.14 14.44 -0.15
CA HIS A 183 19.41 13.81 0.20
C HIS A 183 19.49 13.56 1.71
N TYR A 184 20.05 12.42 2.10
CA TYR A 184 20.30 12.06 3.49
C TYR A 184 21.80 11.88 3.67
N GLU A 185 22.43 12.79 4.41
CA GLU A 185 23.86 12.70 4.67
C GLU A 185 24.17 11.44 5.51
N ALA A 186 25.27 10.79 5.17
CA ALA A 186 25.84 9.74 5.99
C ALA A 186 26.28 10.37 7.32
N MET A 187 25.97 9.68 8.43
CA MET A 187 26.37 10.14 9.76
C MET A 187 27.54 9.30 10.24
N PRO A 188 28.75 9.86 10.37
CA PRO A 188 29.90 9.12 10.89
C PRO A 188 29.57 8.48 12.25
N GLY A 189 29.92 7.19 12.40
CA GLY A 189 29.66 6.42 13.62
C GLY A 189 28.25 5.84 13.75
N ALA A 190 27.32 6.13 12.83
CA ALA A 190 26.04 5.44 12.77
C ALA A 190 26.22 4.04 12.14
N PRO A 191 25.67 2.96 12.73
CA PRO A 191 25.65 1.65 12.10
C PRO A 191 24.90 1.69 10.76
N GLU A 192 25.33 0.88 9.78
CA GLU A 192 24.71 0.89 8.45
C GLU A 192 23.21 0.59 8.50
N TRP A 193 22.79 -0.37 9.34
CA TRP A 193 21.36 -0.70 9.51
C TRP A 193 20.55 0.53 9.95
N ALA A 194 21.13 1.38 10.82
CA ALA A 194 20.46 2.56 11.34
C ALA A 194 20.33 3.63 10.24
N VAL A 195 21.36 3.78 9.40
CA VAL A 195 21.35 4.72 8.26
C VAL A 195 20.24 4.35 7.27
N TYR A 196 20.16 3.09 6.85
CA TYR A 196 19.13 2.64 5.91
C TYR A 196 17.73 2.64 6.52
N GLN A 197 17.59 2.25 7.79
CA GLN A 197 16.29 2.29 8.45
C GLN A 197 15.79 3.74 8.61
N ARG A 198 16.65 4.69 9.01
CA ARG A 198 16.29 6.11 9.07
C ARG A 198 15.81 6.61 7.71
N GLU A 199 16.56 6.33 6.65
CA GLU A 199 16.17 6.75 5.30
C GLU A 199 14.80 6.15 4.91
N GLY A 200 14.59 4.85 5.12
CA GLY A 200 13.31 4.19 4.85
C GLY A 200 12.14 4.79 5.65
N LEU A 201 12.30 4.95 6.96
CA LEU A 201 11.27 5.53 7.84
C LEU A 201 10.92 6.97 7.46
N GLN A 202 11.92 7.80 7.18
CA GLN A 202 11.69 9.21 6.84
C GLN A 202 11.09 9.38 5.46
N ARG A 203 11.51 8.60 4.46
CA ARG A 203 10.90 8.63 3.13
C ARG A 203 9.46 8.13 3.16
N LEU A 204 9.19 7.06 3.93
CA LEU A 204 7.82 6.58 4.14
C LEU A 204 6.96 7.66 4.81
N ALA A 205 7.46 8.31 5.87
CA ALA A 205 6.76 9.41 6.53
C ALA A 205 6.54 10.62 5.60
N ASP A 206 7.49 10.94 4.72
CA ASP A 206 7.33 12.01 3.72
C ASP A 206 6.22 11.68 2.70
N ILE A 207 6.11 10.42 2.26
CA ILE A 207 5.00 9.98 1.41
C ILE A 207 3.66 10.13 2.15
N ILE A 208 3.57 9.65 3.39
CA ILE A 208 2.34 9.77 4.21
C ILE A 208 1.95 11.24 4.37
N GLU A 209 2.88 12.08 4.79
CA GLU A 209 2.62 13.50 5.04
C GLU A 209 2.27 14.24 3.76
N TRP A 210 2.84 13.88 2.61
CA TRP A 210 2.45 14.43 1.32
C TRP A 210 0.98 14.16 1.02
N TRP A 211 0.47 12.94 1.24
CA TRP A 211 -0.95 12.62 1.07
C TRP A 211 -1.83 13.42 2.02
N ILE A 212 -1.42 13.55 3.29
CA ILE A 212 -2.14 14.35 4.27
C ILE A 212 -2.24 15.81 3.83
N ASP A 213 -1.14 16.40 3.37
CA ASP A 213 -1.08 17.84 3.04
C ASP A 213 -1.71 18.17 1.69
N ASN A 214 -1.63 17.26 0.72
CA ASN A 214 -2.00 17.56 -0.67
C ASN A 214 -3.31 16.89 -1.12
N ARG A 215 -3.79 15.87 -0.41
CA ARG A 215 -4.90 15.02 -0.87
C ARG A 215 -6.01 14.85 0.15
N MET A 216 -5.74 14.94 1.46
CA MET A 216 -6.79 14.83 2.46
C MET A 216 -7.76 16.02 2.36
N ARG A 217 -9.04 15.72 2.14
CA ARG A 217 -10.11 16.71 1.93
C ARG A 217 -10.80 17.08 3.24
N GLU A 218 -11.70 18.06 3.20
CA GLU A 218 -12.51 18.50 4.36
C GLU A 218 -13.36 17.37 4.95
N ASP A 219 -13.90 16.48 4.11
CA ASP A 219 -14.66 15.30 4.52
C ASP A 219 -13.79 14.14 5.01
N GLY A 220 -12.46 14.25 4.89
CA GLY A 220 -11.48 13.25 5.34
C GLY A 220 -10.99 12.29 4.26
N GLN A 221 -11.61 12.25 3.08
CA GLN A 221 -11.20 11.37 1.97
C GLN A 221 -9.90 11.86 1.30
N TYR A 222 -9.19 10.97 0.60
CA TYR A 222 -7.97 11.23 -0.17
C TYR A 222 -8.20 11.21 -1.69
N GLY A 223 -9.36 10.69 -2.14
CA GLY A 223 -9.81 10.78 -3.53
C GLY A 223 -9.98 9.43 -4.24
N GLY A 224 -9.49 8.33 -3.66
CA GLY A 224 -9.87 6.96 -4.03
C GLY A 224 -11.25 6.57 -3.47
N GLY A 225 -11.79 7.38 -2.56
CA GLY A 225 -13.06 7.20 -1.87
C GLY A 225 -12.94 6.21 -0.72
N TRP A 226 -14.02 6.06 0.05
CA TRP A 226 -13.97 5.35 1.33
C TRP A 226 -13.29 3.97 1.31
N GLY A 227 -13.62 3.10 0.35
CA GLY A 227 -13.02 1.76 0.21
C GLY A 227 -11.52 1.82 -0.04
N ASP A 228 -11.05 2.45 -1.11
CA ASP A 228 -9.62 2.52 -1.42
C ASP A 228 -8.83 3.38 -0.41
N ASP A 229 -9.42 4.47 0.09
CA ASP A 229 -8.77 5.39 1.01
C ASP A 229 -8.52 4.71 2.37
N CYS A 230 -9.42 3.80 2.79
CA CYS A 230 -9.28 3.13 4.08
C CYS A 230 -8.05 2.23 4.10
N GLU A 231 -7.66 1.59 2.99
CA GLU A 231 -6.52 0.68 2.94
C GLU A 231 -5.16 1.35 3.16
N MET A 232 -5.07 2.68 3.04
CA MET A 232 -3.80 3.40 3.11
C MET A 232 -3.04 3.13 4.41
N TRP A 233 -3.74 2.95 5.53
CA TRP A 233 -3.10 2.72 6.83
C TRP A 233 -2.20 1.48 6.83
N ARG A 234 -2.51 0.46 5.99
CA ARG A 234 -1.80 -0.82 5.95
C ARG A 234 -0.31 -0.65 5.65
N TRP A 235 0.05 0.35 4.85
CA TRP A 235 1.46 0.68 4.59
C TRP A 235 2.00 1.80 5.50
N TRP A 236 1.14 2.50 6.24
CA TRP A 236 1.54 3.49 7.26
C TRP A 236 2.07 2.82 8.53
N VAL A 237 1.76 1.53 8.70
CA VAL A 237 2.01 0.73 9.90
C VAL A 237 3.38 0.97 10.58
N PRO A 238 4.54 1.02 9.88
CA PRO A 238 5.82 1.26 10.54
C PRO A 238 5.88 2.59 11.29
N VAL A 239 5.25 3.62 10.74
CA VAL A 239 5.21 4.97 11.30
C VAL A 239 4.02 5.16 12.24
N LEU A 240 2.84 4.68 11.85
CA LEU A 240 1.59 4.85 12.59
C LEU A 240 1.56 4.03 13.89
N ILE A 241 2.07 2.79 13.84
CA ILE A 241 2.02 1.82 14.94
C ILE A 241 3.35 1.75 15.68
N GLY A 242 4.47 1.85 14.95
CA GLY A 242 5.81 1.81 15.52
C GLY A 242 6.20 3.08 16.29
N PHE A 243 5.66 4.23 15.89
CA PHE A 243 6.03 5.54 16.44
C PHE A 243 4.81 6.35 16.90
N ASP A 244 5.07 7.56 17.41
CA ASP A 244 4.05 8.56 17.69
C ASP A 244 4.31 9.82 16.86
N SER A 245 3.53 9.97 15.79
CA SER A 245 3.49 11.19 14.97
C SER A 245 2.12 11.84 15.16
N PRO A 246 2.03 13.02 15.81
CA PRO A 246 0.75 13.68 16.04
C PRO A 246 -0.04 13.95 14.75
N LYS A 247 0.64 14.38 13.68
CA LYS A 247 0.02 14.66 12.38
C LYS A 247 -0.58 13.41 11.75
N ILE A 248 0.17 12.32 11.70
CA ILE A 248 -0.26 11.05 11.07
C ILE A 248 -1.36 10.39 11.89
N THR A 249 -1.22 10.36 13.22
CA THR A 249 -2.23 9.85 14.15
C THR A 249 -3.54 10.64 14.02
N ALA A 250 -3.47 11.98 13.96
CA ALA A 250 -4.65 12.82 13.79
C ALA A 250 -5.33 12.60 12.43
N ALA A 251 -4.55 12.44 11.35
CA ALA A 251 -5.09 12.15 10.02
C ALA A 251 -5.83 10.80 10.00
N GLN A 252 -5.22 9.73 10.53
CA GLN A 252 -5.88 8.42 10.63
C GLN A 252 -7.15 8.50 11.49
N ALA A 253 -7.09 9.15 12.65
CA ALA A 253 -8.25 9.30 13.52
C ALA A 253 -9.39 10.08 12.87
N ARG A 254 -9.06 11.13 12.10
CA ARG A 254 -10.05 11.90 11.34
C ARG A 254 -10.69 11.06 10.24
N PHE A 255 -9.89 10.33 9.46
CA PHE A 255 -10.40 9.43 8.42
C PHE A 255 -11.31 8.35 9.02
N SER A 256 -10.84 7.61 10.03
CA SER A 256 -11.60 6.51 10.65
C SER A 256 -12.92 6.99 11.25
N LYS A 257 -12.95 8.17 11.90
CA LYS A 257 -14.19 8.75 12.43
C LYS A 257 -15.15 9.18 11.32
N ALA A 258 -14.63 9.76 10.23
CA ALA A 258 -15.44 10.20 9.11
C ALA A 258 -16.04 9.02 8.32
N LEU A 259 -15.30 7.92 8.17
CA LEU A 259 -15.81 6.69 7.56
C LEU A 259 -16.87 6.03 8.45
N MET A 260 -16.60 5.88 9.76
CA MET A 260 -17.59 5.30 10.68
C MET A 260 -18.84 6.16 10.90
N SER A 261 -18.81 7.45 10.55
CA SER A 261 -19.99 8.32 10.60
C SER A 261 -20.83 8.31 9.31
N GLN A 262 -20.40 7.59 8.27
CA GLN A 262 -21.18 7.50 7.04
C GLN A 262 -22.54 6.84 7.29
N PRO A 263 -23.62 7.26 6.61
CA PRO A 263 -24.97 6.73 6.86
C PRO A 263 -25.14 5.21 6.68
N HIS A 264 -24.23 4.59 5.92
CA HIS A 264 -24.24 3.16 5.68
C HIS A 264 -23.47 2.36 6.74
N MET A 265 -22.72 3.01 7.65
CA MET A 265 -21.99 2.33 8.71
C MET A 265 -22.86 2.24 9.97
N LYS A 266 -23.31 1.02 10.28
CA LYS A 266 -24.18 0.71 11.43
C LYS A 266 -23.45 -0.21 12.41
N SER A 267 -23.25 0.26 13.63
CA SER A 267 -22.57 -0.49 14.70
C SER A 267 -21.21 -1.07 14.28
N GLY A 268 -20.49 -0.35 13.44
CA GLY A 268 -19.16 -0.75 12.96
C GLY A 268 -19.16 -1.63 11.72
N TYR A 269 -20.30 -1.84 11.03
CA TYR A 269 -20.34 -2.60 9.77
C TYR A 269 -21.30 -1.98 8.73
N THR A 270 -21.06 -2.24 7.46
CA THR A 270 -21.81 -1.63 6.35
C THR A 270 -23.22 -2.21 6.17
N THR A 271 -24.17 -1.37 5.76
CA THR A 271 -25.51 -1.77 5.30
C THR A 271 -25.57 -2.02 3.79
N ARG A 272 -24.48 -1.75 3.06
CA ARG A 272 -24.37 -2.01 1.62
C ARG A 272 -23.95 -3.45 1.38
N MET A 273 -24.73 -4.16 0.58
CA MET A 273 -24.46 -5.55 0.24
C MET A 273 -23.33 -5.64 -0.79
N SER A 274 -22.25 -6.32 -0.44
CA SER A 274 -21.21 -6.82 -1.35
C SER A 274 -20.67 -8.14 -0.80
N ASP A 275 -19.63 -8.70 -1.40
CA ASP A 275 -18.95 -9.86 -0.84
C ASP A 275 -18.17 -9.51 0.44
N VAL A 276 -17.76 -10.56 1.16
CA VAL A 276 -17.17 -10.48 2.50
C VAL A 276 -15.85 -9.72 2.54
N GLU A 277 -15.13 -9.65 1.42
CA GLU A 277 -13.87 -8.92 1.37
C GLU A 277 -14.15 -7.42 1.35
N HIS A 278 -14.87 -6.94 0.33
CA HIS A 278 -15.22 -5.53 0.19
C HIS A 278 -16.08 -4.99 1.35
N THR A 279 -17.04 -5.76 1.85
CA THR A 279 -17.88 -5.32 2.99
C THR A 279 -17.09 -5.20 4.30
N ALA A 280 -15.97 -5.93 4.42
CA ALA A 280 -15.13 -5.86 5.60
C ALA A 280 -14.11 -4.73 5.56
N GLU A 281 -13.73 -4.21 4.39
CA GLU A 281 -12.70 -3.17 4.23
C GLU A 281 -12.95 -1.97 5.13
N ASP A 282 -14.10 -1.30 4.97
CA ASP A 282 -14.43 -0.09 5.73
C ASP A 282 -14.29 -0.31 7.24
N SER A 283 -14.74 -1.48 7.72
CA SER A 283 -14.78 -1.80 9.14
C SER A 283 -13.38 -2.15 9.66
N ALA A 284 -12.72 -3.08 8.99
CA ALA A 284 -11.42 -3.58 9.42
C ALA A 284 -10.34 -2.51 9.30
N ASP A 285 -10.37 -1.65 8.27
CA ASP A 285 -9.36 -0.61 8.06
C ASP A 285 -9.68 0.74 8.68
N ALA A 286 -10.92 1.00 9.12
CA ALA A 286 -11.19 2.16 9.97
C ALA A 286 -10.98 1.85 11.46
N ILE A 287 -11.38 0.66 11.92
CA ILE A 287 -11.43 0.33 13.35
C ILE A 287 -10.07 -0.19 13.85
N THR A 288 -9.44 -1.13 13.14
CA THR A 288 -8.18 -1.76 13.58
C THR A 288 -7.03 -0.77 13.83
N PRO A 289 -6.70 0.19 12.94
CA PRO A 289 -5.64 1.16 13.23
C PRO A 289 -5.95 1.98 14.48
N MET A 290 -7.22 2.32 14.68
CA MET A 290 -7.65 3.07 15.86
C MET A 290 -7.55 2.27 17.14
N MET A 291 -7.84 0.97 17.09
CA MET A 291 -7.57 0.08 18.21
C MET A 291 -6.08 0.01 18.53
N HIS A 292 -5.18 0.12 17.55
CA HIS A 292 -3.75 0.17 17.86
C HIS A 292 -3.31 1.49 18.49
N ILE A 293 -3.75 2.62 17.96
CA ILE A 293 -3.24 3.94 18.40
C ILE A 293 -4.01 4.54 19.57
N ASP A 294 -5.27 4.13 19.77
CA ASP A 294 -6.20 4.61 20.81
C ASP A 294 -7.06 3.44 21.39
N PRO A 295 -6.45 2.37 21.94
CA PRO A 295 -7.15 1.14 22.35
C PRO A 295 -8.14 1.30 23.51
N GLU A 296 -7.98 2.31 24.37
CA GLU A 296 -8.87 2.53 25.51
C GLU A 296 -10.16 3.26 25.10
N ASN A 297 -10.27 3.68 23.85
CA ASN A 297 -11.42 4.43 23.38
C ASN A 297 -12.64 3.51 23.22
N ASP A 298 -13.64 3.81 24.03
CA ASP A 298 -14.93 3.12 24.10
C ASP A 298 -15.63 2.98 22.74
N LEU A 299 -15.45 3.92 21.82
CA LEU A 299 -16.08 3.87 20.51
C LEU A 299 -15.57 2.69 19.68
N TRP A 300 -14.24 2.54 19.57
CA TRP A 300 -13.63 1.48 18.79
C TRP A 300 -13.89 0.11 19.42
N ARG A 301 -13.91 0.04 20.76
CA ARG A 301 -14.35 -1.15 21.49
C ARG A 301 -15.79 -1.54 21.13
N LYS A 302 -16.73 -0.58 21.15
CA LYS A 302 -18.14 -0.84 20.81
C LYS A 302 -18.29 -1.35 19.39
N TYR A 303 -17.56 -0.79 18.43
CA TYR A 303 -17.59 -1.30 17.06
C TYR A 303 -17.01 -2.72 16.93
N ALA A 304 -15.88 -3.01 17.56
CA ALA A 304 -15.32 -4.36 17.58
C ALA A 304 -16.29 -5.40 18.17
N LEU A 305 -16.96 -5.07 19.28
CA LEU A 305 -17.98 -5.94 19.88
C LEU A 305 -19.27 -6.03 19.03
N GLY A 306 -19.60 -4.98 18.28
CA GLY A 306 -20.70 -4.99 17.31
C GLY A 306 -20.53 -6.07 16.24
N LEU A 307 -19.30 -6.31 15.77
CA LEU A 307 -18.99 -7.38 14.82
C LEU A 307 -19.24 -8.78 15.41
N ALA A 308 -18.92 -8.98 16.70
CA ALA A 308 -19.24 -10.21 17.41
C ALA A 308 -20.76 -10.40 17.58
N ASP A 309 -21.48 -9.32 17.91
CA ASP A 309 -22.94 -9.30 17.98
C ASP A 309 -23.59 -9.75 16.67
N PHE A 310 -23.14 -9.20 15.53
CA PHE A 310 -23.65 -9.62 14.23
C PHE A 310 -23.31 -11.07 13.91
N THR A 311 -22.12 -11.54 14.29
CA THR A 311 -21.69 -12.92 14.08
C THR A 311 -22.62 -13.89 14.78
N GLU A 312 -22.92 -13.66 16.06
CA GLU A 312 -23.76 -14.54 16.88
C GLU A 312 -25.24 -14.50 16.47
N LYS A 313 -25.76 -13.30 16.15
CA LYS A 313 -27.21 -13.09 15.97
C LYS A 313 -27.66 -13.19 14.51
N LEU A 314 -26.75 -12.88 13.59
CA LEU A 314 -27.08 -12.72 12.17
C LEU A 314 -26.22 -13.63 11.30
N TRP A 315 -24.90 -13.42 11.22
CA TRP A 315 -24.04 -13.97 10.16
C TRP A 315 -23.81 -15.47 10.21
N THR A 316 -23.82 -16.06 11.41
CA THR A 316 -23.53 -17.48 11.61
C THR A 316 -24.73 -18.28 12.10
N ALA A 317 -24.66 -19.59 11.95
CA ALA A 317 -25.56 -20.55 12.57
C ALA A 317 -24.87 -21.93 12.66
N ARG A 318 -25.52 -22.90 13.32
CA ARG A 318 -25.05 -24.30 13.37
C ARG A 318 -25.37 -24.98 12.03
N ASN A 319 -24.36 -25.49 11.34
CA ASN A 319 -24.52 -26.24 10.10
C ASN A 319 -25.07 -27.65 10.37
N ASN A 320 -25.35 -28.43 9.33
CA ASN A 320 -25.90 -29.79 9.43
C ASN A 320 -24.93 -30.78 10.10
N ARG A 321 -23.65 -30.40 10.25
CA ARG A 321 -22.63 -31.16 10.99
C ARG A 321 -22.52 -30.71 12.46
N GLY A 322 -23.32 -29.75 12.90
CA GLY A 322 -23.33 -29.22 14.27
C GLY A 322 -22.29 -28.13 14.57
N PHE A 323 -21.53 -27.69 13.56
CA PHE A 323 -20.48 -26.68 13.73
C PHE A 323 -20.99 -25.25 13.49
N LEU A 324 -20.39 -24.25 14.14
CA LEU A 324 -20.77 -22.85 13.96
C LEU A 324 -20.11 -22.31 12.68
N GLN A 325 -20.89 -21.84 11.72
CA GLN A 325 -20.39 -21.49 10.39
C GLN A 325 -21.05 -20.22 9.87
N PHE A 326 -20.31 -19.41 9.10
CA PHE A 326 -20.90 -18.31 8.34
C PHE A 326 -21.84 -18.83 7.25
N LYS A 327 -22.98 -18.14 7.08
CA LYS A 327 -24.04 -18.58 6.18
C LYS A 327 -23.83 -18.15 4.72
N SER A 328 -22.99 -17.15 4.48
CA SER A 328 -22.86 -16.53 3.17
C SER A 328 -21.56 -15.74 3.04
N THR A 329 -21.04 -15.63 1.82
CA THR A 329 -20.01 -14.65 1.46
C THR A 329 -20.57 -13.24 1.24
N TYR A 330 -21.87 -13.02 1.34
CA TYR A 330 -22.51 -11.72 1.12
C TYR A 330 -23.44 -11.38 2.29
N PHE A 331 -23.06 -10.39 3.08
CA PHE A 331 -23.87 -9.93 4.21
C PHE A 331 -23.57 -8.48 4.59
N THR A 332 -24.41 -7.96 5.48
CA THR A 332 -24.40 -6.57 5.95
C THR A 332 -24.73 -6.55 7.44
N ALA A 333 -24.76 -5.37 8.04
CA ALA A 333 -25.27 -5.17 9.40
C ALA A 333 -26.75 -5.56 9.58
N ASP A 334 -27.54 -5.64 8.50
CA ASP A 334 -29.00 -5.85 8.59
C ASP A 334 -29.50 -7.16 8.00
N LYS A 335 -28.77 -7.73 7.03
CA LYS A 335 -29.23 -8.88 6.24
C LYS A 335 -28.09 -9.69 5.64
N ILE A 336 -28.44 -10.90 5.21
CA ILE A 336 -27.56 -11.87 4.55
C ILE A 336 -28.18 -12.28 3.23
N ASP A 337 -27.34 -12.50 2.23
CA ASP A 337 -27.78 -13.14 0.99
C ASP A 337 -27.85 -14.66 1.17
N THR A 338 -29.04 -15.23 0.98
CA THR A 338 -29.30 -16.66 1.16
C THR A 338 -29.28 -17.46 -0.15
N SER A 339 -28.80 -16.87 -1.25
CA SER A 339 -28.70 -17.59 -2.52
C SER A 339 -27.68 -18.72 -2.41
N PRO A 340 -27.97 -19.92 -2.95
CA PRO A 340 -27.08 -21.08 -2.86
C PRO A 340 -25.67 -20.80 -3.39
N GLN A 341 -25.55 -19.96 -4.43
CA GLN A 341 -24.27 -19.61 -5.02
C GLN A 341 -23.32 -18.90 -4.03
N ARG A 342 -23.86 -18.17 -3.06
CA ARG A 342 -23.11 -17.35 -2.11
C ARG A 342 -22.96 -18.02 -0.74
N ALA A 343 -23.61 -19.18 -0.54
CA ALA A 343 -23.72 -19.85 0.75
C ALA A 343 -22.41 -20.55 1.16
N CYS A 344 -21.37 -19.79 1.49
CA CYS A 344 -20.11 -20.34 1.98
C CYS A 344 -19.52 -19.51 3.13
N ASP A 345 -18.82 -20.21 4.02
CA ASP A 345 -17.77 -19.67 4.87
C ASP A 345 -16.44 -19.83 4.14
N THR A 346 -15.54 -18.84 4.21
CA THR A 346 -14.31 -18.78 3.41
C THR A 346 -13.15 -18.28 4.26
N VAL A 347 -11.92 -18.55 3.80
CA VAL A 347 -10.69 -18.07 4.47
C VAL A 347 -10.57 -16.55 4.57
N TYR A 348 -11.46 -15.79 3.90
CA TYR A 348 -11.57 -14.34 4.02
C TYR A 348 -12.41 -13.86 5.21
N HIS A 349 -13.29 -14.69 5.77
CA HIS A 349 -14.17 -14.28 6.87
C HIS A 349 -13.45 -13.75 8.13
N PRO A 350 -12.21 -14.15 8.45
CA PRO A 350 -11.46 -13.48 9.53
C PRO A 350 -11.29 -11.97 9.33
N ARG A 351 -11.33 -11.48 8.08
CA ARG A 351 -11.24 -10.04 7.76
C ARG A 351 -12.37 -9.24 8.40
N VAL A 352 -13.59 -9.74 8.36
CA VAL A 352 -14.77 -9.11 9.00
C VAL A 352 -14.59 -9.01 10.51
N LEU A 353 -13.89 -9.97 11.09
CA LEU A 353 -13.69 -10.07 12.53
C LEU A 353 -12.37 -9.47 12.99
N GLN A 354 -11.58 -8.86 12.12
CA GLN A 354 -10.24 -8.39 12.46
C GLN A 354 -10.20 -7.47 13.70
N PRO A 355 -11.08 -6.46 13.85
CA PRO A 355 -11.13 -5.67 15.07
C PRO A 355 -11.51 -6.48 16.32
N ALA A 356 -12.47 -7.41 16.20
CA ALA A 356 -12.92 -8.27 17.29
C ALA A 356 -11.85 -9.28 17.72
N LEU A 357 -11.09 -9.82 16.77
CA LEU A 357 -9.94 -10.70 17.01
C LEU A 357 -8.83 -9.96 17.75
N LEU A 358 -8.53 -8.71 17.36
CA LEU A 358 -7.56 -7.87 18.07
C LEU A 358 -8.04 -7.55 19.50
N TYR A 359 -9.33 -7.25 19.67
CA TYR A 359 -9.91 -7.02 21.00
C TYR A 359 -9.77 -8.27 21.88
N TRP A 360 -10.13 -9.44 21.35
CA TRP A 360 -10.03 -10.72 22.04
C TRP A 360 -8.59 -11.02 22.49
N GLN A 361 -7.62 -10.88 21.58
CA GLN A 361 -6.21 -11.10 21.89
C GLN A 361 -5.72 -10.25 23.08
N ARG A 362 -6.19 -9.00 23.17
CA ARG A 362 -5.73 -8.05 24.18
C ARG A 362 -6.38 -8.25 25.54
N THR A 363 -7.65 -8.66 25.54
CA THR A 363 -8.49 -8.68 26.75
C THR A 363 -8.72 -10.07 27.32
N GLY A 364 -8.62 -11.13 26.50
CA GLY A 364 -9.02 -12.47 26.92
C GLY A 364 -10.52 -12.62 27.12
N ASP A 365 -11.34 -11.77 26.49
CA ASP A 365 -12.81 -11.79 26.64
C ASP A 365 -13.38 -13.22 26.51
N GLU A 366 -14.09 -13.68 27.55
CA GLU A 366 -14.60 -15.05 27.64
C GLU A 366 -15.72 -15.33 26.62
N ARG A 367 -16.53 -14.33 26.29
CA ARG A 367 -17.59 -14.47 25.28
C ARG A 367 -16.94 -14.70 23.91
N LEU A 368 -15.94 -13.89 23.56
CA LEU A 368 -15.20 -14.05 22.32
C LEU A 368 -14.41 -15.35 22.28
N SER A 369 -13.86 -15.79 23.41
CA SER A 369 -13.19 -17.10 23.53
C SER A 369 -14.12 -18.25 23.15
N LYS A 370 -15.39 -18.23 23.60
CA LYS A 370 -16.40 -19.24 23.25
C LYS A 370 -16.80 -19.15 21.79
N LEU A 371 -17.08 -17.93 21.29
CA LEU A 371 -17.50 -17.68 19.92
C LEU A 371 -16.46 -18.17 18.90
N PHE A 372 -15.23 -17.68 19.02
CA PHE A 372 -14.18 -17.98 18.04
C PHE A 372 -13.69 -19.43 18.13
N SER A 373 -13.65 -20.03 19.33
CA SER A 373 -13.40 -21.47 19.47
C SER A 373 -14.43 -22.30 18.71
N ALA A 374 -15.73 -22.01 18.92
CA ALA A 374 -16.81 -22.74 18.27
C ALA A 374 -16.81 -22.59 16.74
N TRP A 375 -16.37 -21.44 16.23
CA TRP A 375 -16.20 -21.23 14.79
C TRP A 375 -14.95 -21.92 14.24
N MET A 376 -13.82 -21.86 14.95
CA MET A 376 -12.59 -22.53 14.52
C MET A 376 -12.68 -24.05 14.55
N ASP A 377 -13.55 -24.63 15.38
CA ASP A 377 -13.86 -26.06 15.33
C ASP A 377 -14.34 -26.51 13.94
N THR A 378 -15.11 -25.67 13.24
CA THR A 378 -15.54 -25.90 11.85
C THR A 378 -14.35 -26.04 10.91
N TRP A 379 -13.37 -25.15 11.05
CA TRP A 379 -12.19 -25.10 10.20
C TRP A 379 -11.20 -26.21 10.50
N VAL A 380 -11.07 -26.63 11.76
CA VAL A 380 -10.28 -27.80 12.15
C VAL A 380 -10.87 -29.09 11.56
N ASP A 381 -12.20 -29.29 11.66
CA ASP A 381 -12.89 -30.44 11.03
C ASP A 381 -12.69 -30.43 9.51
N ALA A 382 -12.91 -29.29 8.86
CA ALA A 382 -12.80 -29.17 7.41
C ALA A 382 -11.36 -29.37 6.90
N ALA A 383 -10.35 -28.90 7.64
CA ALA A 383 -8.95 -29.14 7.29
C ALA A 383 -8.60 -30.63 7.39
N ALA A 384 -9.02 -31.31 8.46
CA ALA A 384 -8.71 -32.72 8.71
C ALA A 384 -9.32 -33.69 7.69
N ARG A 385 -10.52 -33.40 7.18
CA ARG A 385 -11.23 -34.32 6.27
C ARG A 385 -10.71 -34.26 4.83
N SER A 386 -10.73 -35.41 4.17
CA SER A 386 -10.69 -35.50 2.71
C SER A 386 -12.11 -35.52 2.16
N GLN A 387 -12.41 -34.64 1.21
CA GLN A 387 -13.71 -34.55 0.55
C GLN A 387 -13.55 -33.81 -0.77
N ARG A 388 -14.29 -34.22 -1.82
CA ARG A 388 -14.25 -33.59 -3.16
C ARG A 388 -12.83 -33.42 -3.75
N GLY A 389 -11.93 -34.37 -3.44
CA GLY A 389 -10.54 -34.35 -3.90
C GLY A 389 -9.60 -33.44 -3.10
N LYS A 390 -10.07 -32.79 -2.01
CA LYS A 390 -9.19 -32.05 -1.10
C LYS A 390 -8.31 -33.02 -0.31
N PRO A 391 -6.99 -32.86 -0.30
CA PRO A 391 -6.12 -33.61 0.60
C PRO A 391 -6.47 -33.34 2.08
N ALA A 392 -6.41 -34.39 2.90
CA ALA A 392 -6.50 -34.23 4.35
C ALA A 392 -5.32 -33.38 4.86
N GLY A 393 -5.55 -32.52 5.85
CA GLY A 393 -4.52 -31.64 6.41
C GLY A 393 -4.34 -30.30 5.67
N ILE A 394 -4.99 -30.11 4.51
CA ILE A 394 -5.04 -28.81 3.81
C ILE A 394 -6.30 -28.04 4.22
N ILE A 395 -6.14 -26.77 4.61
CA ILE A 395 -7.27 -25.87 4.86
C ILE A 395 -7.98 -25.59 3.51
N PRO A 396 -9.30 -25.85 3.39
CA PRO A 396 -10.05 -25.52 2.18
C PRO A 396 -10.16 -24.01 1.97
N THR A 397 -10.48 -23.56 0.76
CA THR A 397 -10.79 -22.13 0.53
C THR A 397 -12.18 -21.74 1.01
N ALA A 398 -13.10 -22.72 1.04
CA ALA A 398 -14.49 -22.52 1.43
C ALA A 398 -15.11 -23.78 2.08
N ILE A 399 -16.15 -23.55 2.88
CA ILE A 399 -17.05 -24.55 3.44
C ILE A 399 -18.48 -24.12 3.10
N HIS A 400 -19.21 -24.99 2.42
CA HIS A 400 -20.56 -24.73 1.95
C HIS A 400 -21.57 -24.76 3.10
N TRP A 401 -22.59 -23.90 3.02
CA TRP A 401 -23.67 -23.78 3.98
C TRP A 401 -25.00 -24.26 3.36
N PRO A 402 -25.85 -25.02 4.07
CA PRO A 402 -25.73 -25.45 5.46
C PRO A 402 -25.11 -26.83 5.66
N ASP A 403 -24.74 -27.56 4.61
CA ASP A 403 -24.27 -28.95 4.74
C ASP A 403 -22.91 -29.10 5.43
N GLY A 404 -22.04 -28.09 5.40
CA GLY A 404 -20.68 -28.15 5.93
C GLY A 404 -19.71 -28.93 5.02
N ASP A 405 -20.05 -29.06 3.74
CA ASP A 405 -19.22 -29.70 2.73
C ASP A 405 -18.07 -28.79 2.29
N ILE A 406 -16.94 -29.39 1.93
CA ILE A 406 -15.76 -28.66 1.45
C ILE A 406 -16.03 -28.02 0.07
N GLY A 407 -15.54 -26.80 -0.12
CA GLY A 407 -15.67 -26.03 -1.36
C GLY A 407 -16.94 -25.18 -1.42
N GLY A 408 -17.26 -24.70 -2.62
CA GLY A 408 -18.50 -23.97 -2.91
C GLY A 408 -19.31 -24.64 -4.02
N ALA A 409 -20.07 -23.83 -4.77
CA ALA A 409 -20.90 -24.29 -5.88
C ALA A 409 -20.08 -24.73 -7.12
N GLY A 410 -18.83 -24.27 -7.27
CA GLY A 410 -17.92 -24.74 -8.31
C GLY A 410 -17.55 -26.22 -8.12
N PRO A 411 -17.17 -26.97 -9.18
CA PRO A 411 -16.89 -28.40 -9.10
C PRO A 411 -15.63 -28.73 -8.28
N ASN A 412 -14.68 -27.80 -8.24
CA ASN A 412 -13.36 -27.97 -7.63
C ASN A 412 -13.32 -27.33 -6.23
N TRP A 413 -12.78 -28.02 -5.23
CA TRP A 413 -12.74 -27.48 -3.87
C TRP A 413 -11.87 -26.22 -3.72
N TRP A 414 -10.87 -26.05 -4.60
CA TRP A 414 -9.95 -24.91 -4.62
C TRP A 414 -10.47 -23.69 -5.39
N ASP A 415 -11.66 -23.81 -5.99
CA ASP A 415 -12.37 -22.74 -6.71
C ASP A 415 -13.86 -22.80 -6.34
N PRO A 416 -14.30 -22.07 -5.30
CA PRO A 416 -15.67 -22.14 -4.83
C PRO A 416 -16.69 -21.51 -5.79
N ARG A 417 -16.24 -20.65 -6.72
CA ARG A 417 -17.07 -19.88 -7.68
C ARG A 417 -18.22 -19.08 -7.07
N ASN A 418 -18.12 -18.72 -5.79
CA ASN A 418 -19.16 -18.05 -5.02
C ASN A 418 -19.09 -16.50 -5.09
N HIS A 419 -18.41 -15.95 -6.10
CA HIS A 419 -18.28 -14.51 -6.33
C HIS A 419 -18.11 -14.17 -7.82
N GLY A 420 -18.27 -12.89 -8.18
CA GLY A 420 -18.22 -12.43 -9.57
C GLY A 420 -16.81 -12.06 -10.09
N GLU A 421 -15.85 -11.83 -9.20
CA GLU A 421 -14.45 -11.71 -9.57
C GLU A 421 -13.86 -13.11 -9.81
N TYR A 422 -12.77 -13.25 -10.56
CA TYR A 422 -12.26 -14.59 -10.90
C TYR A 422 -11.33 -15.18 -9.84
N THR A 423 -10.59 -14.35 -9.08
CA THR A 423 -9.42 -14.80 -8.31
C THR A 423 -9.55 -14.72 -6.79
N LEU A 424 -10.52 -13.98 -6.26
CA LEU A 424 -10.59 -13.62 -4.84
C LEU A 424 -10.52 -14.84 -3.90
N TYR A 425 -11.32 -15.88 -4.15
CA TYR A 425 -11.41 -17.06 -3.28
C TYR A 425 -10.71 -18.32 -3.83
N LEU A 426 -9.85 -18.17 -4.83
CA LEU A 426 -9.04 -19.28 -5.35
C LEU A 426 -7.96 -19.68 -4.35
N TYR A 427 -7.62 -20.97 -4.28
CA TYR A 427 -6.52 -21.42 -3.42
C TYR A 427 -5.16 -20.87 -3.93
N PRO A 428 -4.26 -20.37 -3.06
CA PRO A 428 -4.35 -20.23 -1.60
C PRO A 428 -4.66 -18.79 -1.13
N SER A 429 -5.49 -18.05 -1.85
CA SER A 429 -5.80 -16.63 -1.55
C SER A 429 -6.23 -16.44 -0.09
N ALA A 430 -5.72 -15.39 0.54
CA ALA A 430 -5.96 -15.02 1.95
C ALA A 430 -5.77 -16.14 3.00
N MET A 431 -5.06 -17.22 2.69
CA MET A 431 -4.83 -18.31 3.63
C MET A 431 -4.18 -17.86 4.94
N SER A 432 -3.35 -16.81 4.88
CA SER A 432 -2.72 -16.21 6.07
C SER A 432 -3.73 -15.73 7.11
N LEU A 433 -4.91 -15.24 6.70
CA LEU A 433 -5.92 -14.74 7.63
C LEU A 433 -6.45 -15.87 8.52
N MET A 434 -6.74 -17.02 7.91
CA MET A 434 -7.22 -18.20 8.61
C MET A 434 -6.14 -18.82 9.48
N THR A 435 -4.90 -18.95 8.98
CA THR A 435 -3.82 -19.56 9.78
C THR A 435 -3.45 -18.71 11.00
N HIS A 436 -3.43 -17.38 10.89
CA HIS A 436 -3.22 -16.51 12.05
C HIS A 436 -4.38 -16.58 13.05
N THR A 437 -5.62 -16.74 12.58
CA THR A 437 -6.80 -16.88 13.45
C THR A 437 -6.79 -18.22 14.20
N LEU A 438 -6.40 -19.30 13.53
CA LEU A 438 -6.18 -20.62 14.16
C LEU A 438 -5.07 -20.56 15.22
N LEU A 439 -3.94 -19.90 14.90
CA LEU A 439 -2.86 -19.74 15.86
C LEU A 439 -3.25 -18.85 17.06
N LEU A 440 -3.99 -17.76 16.82
CA LEU A 440 -4.55 -16.93 17.89
C LEU A 440 -5.46 -17.79 18.78
N THR A 441 -6.33 -18.61 18.19
CA THR A 441 -7.23 -19.49 18.95
C THR A 441 -6.46 -20.53 19.76
N HIS A 442 -5.39 -21.11 19.21
CA HIS A 442 -4.47 -21.95 19.96
C HIS A 442 -3.86 -21.20 21.15
N HIS A 443 -3.35 -19.99 20.92
CA HIS A 443 -2.74 -19.16 21.97
C HIS A 443 -3.71 -18.82 23.10
N MET A 444 -4.95 -18.44 22.77
CA MET A 444 -5.95 -18.01 23.74
C MET A 444 -6.55 -19.17 24.55
N THR A 445 -6.62 -20.37 23.95
CA THR A 445 -7.29 -21.53 24.57
C THR A 445 -6.34 -22.58 25.12
N GLY A 446 -5.07 -22.58 24.69
CA GLY A 446 -4.12 -23.65 24.95
C GLY A 446 -4.43 -24.98 24.24
N GLN A 447 -5.50 -25.07 23.44
CA GLN A 447 -5.91 -26.33 22.81
C GLN A 447 -5.10 -26.61 21.55
N THR A 448 -4.46 -27.77 21.51
CA THR A 448 -3.56 -28.18 20.41
C THR A 448 -4.28 -28.39 19.08
N LYS A 449 -5.57 -28.76 19.09
CA LYS A 449 -6.34 -29.03 17.86
C LYS A 449 -6.34 -27.87 16.85
N TYR A 450 -6.24 -26.62 17.32
CA TYR A 450 -6.18 -25.44 16.45
C TYR A 450 -4.82 -25.26 15.76
N LEU A 451 -3.77 -25.91 16.24
CA LEU A 451 -2.44 -25.91 15.64
C LEU A 451 -2.28 -27.02 14.58
N GLU A 452 -3.08 -28.08 14.64
CA GLU A 452 -2.99 -29.24 13.74
C GLU A 452 -3.13 -28.91 12.24
N PRO A 453 -4.02 -28.00 11.80
CA PRO A 453 -4.05 -27.59 10.39
C PRO A 453 -2.74 -26.94 9.94
N ILE A 454 -2.09 -26.16 10.81
CA ILE A 454 -0.81 -25.50 10.50
C ILE A 454 0.31 -26.55 10.42
N ARG A 455 0.39 -27.48 11.40
CA ARG A 455 1.34 -28.60 11.39
C ARG A 455 1.24 -29.42 10.11
N SER A 456 0.03 -29.83 9.75
CA SER A 456 -0.23 -30.64 8.57
C SER A 456 0.26 -29.95 7.28
N MET A 457 -0.01 -28.65 7.13
CA MET A 457 0.44 -27.88 5.98
C MET A 457 1.96 -27.66 5.96
N VAL A 458 2.60 -27.52 7.12
CA VAL A 458 4.08 -27.44 7.24
C VAL A 458 4.71 -28.76 6.80
N ASP A 459 4.21 -29.90 7.26
CA ASP A 459 4.72 -31.22 6.89
C ASP A 459 4.59 -31.47 5.38
N ILE A 460 3.44 -31.12 4.81
CA ILE A 460 3.19 -31.18 3.37
C ILE A 460 4.15 -30.28 2.59
N ARG A 461 4.39 -29.04 3.07
CA ARG A 461 5.34 -28.11 2.45
C ARG A 461 6.79 -28.64 2.52
N LEU A 462 7.21 -29.18 3.66
CA LEU A 462 8.55 -29.74 3.84
C LEU A 462 8.78 -30.95 2.95
N LYS A 463 7.80 -31.86 2.86
CA LYS A 463 7.84 -33.00 1.94
C LYS A 463 8.03 -32.55 0.49
N TYR A 464 7.28 -31.53 0.06
CA TYR A 464 7.44 -30.96 -1.28
C TYR A 464 8.82 -30.32 -1.50
N LEU A 465 9.32 -29.55 -0.54
CA LEU A 465 10.64 -28.90 -0.66
C LEU A 465 11.80 -29.90 -0.67
N SER A 466 11.64 -31.05 -0.01
CA SER A 466 12.66 -32.10 0.03
C SER A 466 12.66 -32.99 -1.23
N ALA A 467 11.53 -33.11 -1.91
CA ALA A 467 11.40 -33.87 -3.16
C ALA A 467 10.39 -33.21 -4.12
N PRO A 468 10.74 -32.05 -4.72
CA PRO A 468 9.82 -31.37 -5.62
C PRO A 468 9.57 -32.22 -6.88
N PRO A 469 8.31 -32.37 -7.32
CA PRO A 469 8.00 -33.05 -8.58
C PRO A 469 8.70 -32.39 -9.77
N ARG A 470 9.01 -33.19 -10.80
CA ARG A 470 9.63 -32.69 -12.04
C ARG A 470 8.67 -31.85 -12.87
N ASP A 471 7.42 -32.29 -12.94
CA ASP A 471 6.36 -31.64 -13.71
C ASP A 471 5.47 -30.78 -12.81
N GLU A 472 4.75 -29.82 -13.40
CA GLU A 472 3.80 -29.01 -12.65
C GLU A 472 2.71 -29.91 -12.04
N PRO A 473 2.52 -29.90 -10.70
CA PRO A 473 1.52 -30.75 -10.08
C PRO A 473 0.09 -30.39 -10.53
N ALA A 474 -0.76 -31.40 -10.70
CA ALA A 474 -2.16 -31.19 -11.09
C ALA A 474 -2.94 -30.41 -10.01
N ALA A 475 -3.80 -29.48 -10.43
CA ALA A 475 -4.59 -28.64 -9.53
C ALA A 475 -5.38 -29.45 -8.50
N GLY A 476 -5.40 -28.97 -7.26
CA GLY A 476 -6.10 -29.62 -6.14
C GLY A 476 -5.38 -30.79 -5.48
N THR A 477 -4.27 -31.29 -6.03
CA THR A 477 -3.46 -32.35 -5.41
C THR A 477 -2.64 -31.83 -4.22
N GLU A 478 -2.16 -32.72 -3.35
CA GLU A 478 -1.29 -32.37 -2.22
C GLU A 478 -0.02 -31.62 -2.69
N ALA A 479 0.65 -32.11 -3.74
CA ALA A 479 1.85 -31.46 -4.27
C ALA A 479 1.56 -30.07 -4.87
N TRP A 480 0.40 -29.90 -5.51
CA TRP A 480 -0.03 -28.58 -6.01
C TRP A 480 -0.36 -27.60 -4.89
N CYS A 481 -0.96 -28.09 -3.80
CA CYS A 481 -1.19 -27.31 -2.60
C CYS A 481 0.14 -26.89 -1.98
N ALA A 482 1.05 -27.86 -1.79
CA ALA A 482 2.36 -27.67 -1.19
C ALA A 482 3.22 -26.65 -1.93
N SER A 483 3.20 -26.66 -3.27
CA SER A 483 3.98 -25.69 -4.07
C SER A 483 3.56 -24.24 -3.84
N ARG A 484 2.33 -24.01 -3.35
CA ARG A 484 1.72 -22.68 -3.12
C ARG A 484 1.69 -22.26 -1.64
N LEU A 485 2.26 -23.05 -0.73
CA LEU A 485 2.26 -22.80 0.72
C LEU A 485 3.45 -21.97 1.25
N GLY A 486 4.19 -21.26 0.38
CA GLY A 486 5.34 -20.43 0.81
C GLY A 486 4.99 -19.28 1.78
N GLY A 487 3.70 -19.00 2.01
CA GLY A 487 3.23 -17.99 2.97
C GLY A 487 3.16 -18.45 4.43
N LEU A 488 3.48 -19.72 4.74
CA LEU A 488 3.39 -20.27 6.10
C LEU A 488 4.42 -19.69 7.08
N ALA A 489 5.54 -19.17 6.58
CA ALA A 489 6.62 -18.65 7.40
C ALA A 489 6.15 -17.61 8.43
N GLY A 490 5.20 -16.73 8.08
CA GLY A 490 4.68 -15.70 9.00
C GLY A 490 4.04 -16.29 10.25
N VAL A 491 3.09 -17.23 10.09
CA VAL A 491 2.34 -17.81 11.22
C VAL A 491 3.24 -18.68 12.11
N ILE A 492 4.09 -19.52 11.51
CA ILE A 492 4.97 -20.41 12.30
C ILE A 492 6.07 -19.64 13.04
N THR A 493 6.47 -18.48 12.52
CA THR A 493 7.40 -17.59 13.24
C THR A 493 6.75 -16.99 14.48
N LYS A 494 5.49 -16.52 14.39
CA LYS A 494 4.74 -16.08 15.58
C LYS A 494 4.65 -17.19 16.62
N TYR A 495 4.37 -18.43 16.21
CA TYR A 495 4.40 -19.59 17.12
C TYR A 495 5.76 -19.80 17.79
N ARG A 496 6.86 -19.74 17.01
CA ARG A 496 8.23 -19.90 17.52
C ARG A 496 8.57 -18.86 18.60
N PHE A 497 8.15 -17.61 18.40
CA PHE A 497 8.39 -16.50 19.33
C PHE A 497 7.55 -16.57 20.59
N LEU A 498 6.28 -17.00 20.47
CA LEU A 498 5.38 -17.12 21.61
C LEU A 498 5.75 -18.28 22.53
N THR A 499 6.13 -19.41 21.96
CA THR A 499 6.27 -20.66 22.71
C THR A 499 7.71 -21.03 23.02
N GLY A 500 8.68 -20.48 22.28
CA GLY A 500 10.07 -20.91 22.34
C GLY A 500 10.32 -22.33 21.77
N LYS A 501 9.29 -23.01 21.23
CA LYS A 501 9.40 -24.37 20.70
C LYS A 501 9.96 -24.36 19.28
N THR A 502 10.87 -25.30 19.00
CA THR A 502 11.62 -25.41 17.74
C THR A 502 10.94 -26.28 16.68
N GLU A 503 9.66 -26.61 16.88
CA GLU A 503 8.95 -27.62 16.08
C GLU A 503 8.91 -27.31 14.56
N PHE A 504 8.92 -26.03 14.19
CA PHE A 504 8.90 -25.59 12.80
C PHE A 504 10.24 -25.04 12.30
N ASP A 505 11.32 -25.23 13.07
CA ASP A 505 12.64 -24.65 12.76
C ASP A 505 13.19 -25.19 11.43
N GLU A 506 12.83 -26.41 11.01
CA GLU A 506 13.25 -26.95 9.70
C GLU A 506 12.69 -26.13 8.53
N LEU A 507 11.39 -25.78 8.56
CA LEU A 507 10.79 -24.96 7.50
C LEU A 507 11.28 -23.51 7.59
N LEU A 508 11.42 -22.99 8.81
CA LEU A 508 11.96 -21.65 9.05
C LEU A 508 13.37 -21.52 8.48
N ALA A 509 14.25 -22.51 8.66
CA ALA A 509 15.60 -22.50 8.09
C ALA A 509 15.62 -22.26 6.57
N ARG A 510 14.53 -22.62 5.87
CA ARG A 510 14.39 -22.46 4.42
C ARG A 510 13.70 -21.12 4.03
N GLU A 511 12.70 -20.68 4.79
CA GLU A 511 11.77 -19.61 4.36
C GLU A 511 11.70 -18.38 5.30
N MET A 512 12.55 -18.28 6.33
CA MET A 512 12.58 -17.12 7.23
C MET A 512 12.84 -15.79 6.53
N SER A 513 12.13 -14.74 6.98
CA SER A 513 12.39 -13.36 6.57
C SER A 513 13.74 -12.84 7.11
N PRO A 514 14.33 -11.80 6.48
CA PRO A 514 15.62 -11.25 6.90
C PRO A 514 15.69 -10.83 8.37
N TYR A 515 14.65 -10.13 8.86
CA TYR A 515 14.57 -9.73 10.26
C TYR A 515 14.47 -10.92 11.22
N MET A 516 13.85 -12.03 10.79
CA MET A 516 13.75 -13.23 11.61
C MET A 516 15.04 -14.00 11.71
N ARG A 517 15.80 -14.10 10.61
CA ARG A 517 17.16 -14.65 10.64
C ARG A 517 18.04 -13.88 11.62
N PHE A 518 17.94 -12.55 11.63
CA PHE A 518 18.60 -11.72 12.64
C PHE A 518 18.13 -12.05 14.07
N ARG A 519 16.82 -12.09 14.31
CA ARG A 519 16.27 -12.32 15.67
C ARG A 519 16.58 -13.71 16.24
N LEU A 520 16.63 -14.75 15.40
CA LEU A 520 16.85 -16.13 15.84
C LEU A 520 18.32 -16.56 15.81
N HIS A 521 19.13 -16.01 14.89
CA HIS A 521 20.50 -16.47 14.67
C HIS A 521 21.55 -15.36 14.83
N GLY A 522 21.13 -14.11 15.05
CA GLY A 522 22.05 -12.98 15.15
C GLY A 522 22.75 -12.62 13.84
N ASP A 523 22.28 -13.12 12.69
CA ASP A 523 22.86 -12.84 11.37
C ASP A 523 22.38 -11.48 10.84
N PRO A 524 23.24 -10.44 10.81
CA PRO A 524 22.85 -9.11 10.37
C PRO A 524 22.89 -8.96 8.84
N GLY A 525 23.52 -9.88 8.10
CA GLY A 525 23.79 -9.74 6.67
C GLY A 525 22.52 -9.63 5.82
N PRO A 526 21.61 -10.61 5.87
CA PRO A 526 20.34 -10.56 5.15
C PRO A 526 19.48 -9.35 5.55
N LEU A 527 19.46 -9.00 6.84
CA LEU A 527 18.73 -7.83 7.34
C LEU A 527 19.26 -6.54 6.71
N LEU A 528 20.58 -6.39 6.66
CA LEU A 528 21.23 -5.20 6.10
C LEU A 528 20.98 -5.06 4.59
N SER A 529 21.03 -6.17 3.84
CA SER A 529 20.69 -6.18 2.40
C SER A 529 19.25 -5.71 2.18
N ALA A 530 18.30 -6.31 2.90
CA ALA A 530 16.88 -5.99 2.76
C ALA A 530 16.58 -4.53 3.16
N LEU A 531 17.29 -3.99 4.15
CA LEU A 531 17.18 -2.57 4.54
C LEU A 531 17.70 -1.63 3.45
N ARG A 532 18.84 -1.97 2.83
CA ARG A 532 19.41 -1.20 1.72
C ARG A 532 18.47 -1.18 0.53
N GLU A 533 17.99 -2.34 0.11
CA GLU A 533 17.01 -2.51 -0.98
C GLU A 533 15.74 -1.70 -0.71
N ASN A 534 15.21 -1.76 0.51
CA ASN A 534 14.03 -0.98 0.90
C ASN A 534 14.28 0.55 0.86
N ALA A 535 15.44 1.01 1.35
CA ALA A 535 15.80 2.42 1.30
C ALA A 535 16.00 2.91 -0.14
N GLU A 536 16.61 2.09 -1.00
CA GLU A 536 16.80 2.34 -2.43
C GLU A 536 15.49 2.42 -3.19
N ALA A 537 14.56 1.50 -2.94
CA ALA A 537 13.22 1.49 -3.54
C ALA A 537 12.42 2.78 -3.26
N LEU A 538 12.56 3.34 -2.05
CA LEU A 538 11.92 4.60 -1.65
C LEU A 538 12.70 5.84 -2.10
N ARG A 539 13.97 5.69 -2.51
CA ARG A 539 14.86 6.81 -2.85
C ARG A 539 14.46 7.49 -4.15
N ILE A 540 13.93 6.72 -5.08
CA ILE A 540 13.58 7.14 -6.44
C ILE A 540 12.06 7.22 -6.62
N ASN A 541 11.61 7.86 -7.71
CA ASN A 541 10.22 7.83 -8.16
C ASN A 541 9.21 8.30 -7.09
N PHE A 542 9.56 9.32 -6.31
CA PHE A 542 8.67 9.88 -5.28
C PHE A 542 7.29 10.26 -5.85
N GLU A 543 7.27 10.77 -7.08
CA GLU A 543 6.05 11.09 -7.83
C GLU A 543 5.15 9.87 -8.06
N GLY A 544 5.75 8.69 -8.27
CA GLY A 544 5.06 7.41 -8.42
C GLY A 544 4.31 6.95 -7.16
N TYR A 545 4.73 7.42 -5.98
CA TYR A 545 4.06 7.16 -4.70
C TYR A 545 3.10 8.31 -4.29
N THR A 546 3.08 9.41 -5.04
CA THR A 546 2.39 10.64 -4.65
C THR A 546 1.53 11.21 -5.78
N SER A 547 2.03 12.18 -6.55
CA SER A 547 1.27 12.96 -7.52
C SER A 547 0.69 12.14 -8.67
N GLU A 548 1.32 11.01 -9.00
CA GLU A 548 0.87 10.15 -10.09
C GLU A 548 -0.32 9.27 -9.72
N VAL A 549 -0.39 8.84 -8.46
CA VAL A 549 -1.36 7.84 -7.96
C VAL A 549 -2.81 8.26 -8.18
N ARG A 550 -3.62 7.30 -8.65
CA ARG A 550 -5.07 7.48 -8.87
C ARG A 550 -5.97 6.53 -8.08
N TYR A 551 -5.41 5.44 -7.53
CA TYR A 551 -6.09 4.49 -6.65
C TYR A 551 -5.27 4.38 -5.35
N THR A 552 -5.85 4.76 -4.23
CA THR A 552 -5.14 5.04 -2.97
C THR A 552 -4.70 3.78 -2.22
N ASP A 553 -5.35 2.65 -2.50
CA ASP A 553 -4.94 1.30 -2.11
C ASP A 553 -3.75 0.77 -2.95
N ARG A 554 -3.28 1.54 -3.95
CA ARG A 554 -2.14 1.22 -4.81
C ARG A 554 -0.93 2.15 -4.62
N VAL A 555 -0.87 2.97 -3.57
CA VAL A 555 0.19 3.97 -3.36
C VAL A 555 1.61 3.40 -3.55
N LEU A 556 1.94 2.28 -2.90
CA LEU A 556 3.26 1.65 -3.00
C LEU A 556 3.39 0.64 -4.16
N ARG A 557 2.43 0.61 -5.09
CA ARG A 557 2.40 -0.37 -6.19
C ARG A 557 3.07 0.12 -7.46
N PHE A 558 3.43 1.40 -7.58
CA PHE A 558 4.06 1.93 -8.80
C PHE A 558 5.27 1.11 -9.30
N PRO A 559 6.21 0.64 -8.43
CA PRO A 559 7.33 -0.20 -8.88
C PRO A 559 6.90 -1.54 -9.51
N SER A 560 5.67 -2.00 -9.27
CA SER A 560 5.14 -3.22 -9.91
C SER A 560 5.08 -3.14 -11.44
N LEU A 561 5.08 -1.93 -12.00
CA LEU A 561 5.16 -1.70 -13.45
C LEU A 561 6.48 -2.19 -14.04
N PHE A 562 7.55 -2.27 -13.25
CA PHE A 562 8.89 -2.62 -13.72
C PHE A 562 9.33 -4.02 -13.30
N ALA A 563 8.40 -4.83 -12.78
CA ALA A 563 8.63 -6.24 -12.57
C ALA A 563 8.57 -7.03 -13.89
N SER A 564 8.97 -8.30 -13.87
CA SER A 564 8.83 -9.19 -15.04
C SER A 564 7.37 -9.26 -15.52
N GLY A 565 7.16 -9.13 -16.83
CA GLY A 565 5.82 -9.03 -17.42
C GLY A 565 5.11 -7.71 -17.11
N GLY A 566 5.87 -6.69 -16.71
CA GLY A 566 5.47 -5.30 -16.51
C GLY A 566 5.46 -4.48 -17.81
N ILE A 567 5.49 -3.15 -17.69
CA ILE A 567 5.38 -2.21 -18.83
C ILE A 567 6.54 -2.32 -19.82
N LEU A 568 7.72 -2.75 -19.34
CA LEU A 568 8.91 -2.93 -20.17
C LEU A 568 9.04 -4.35 -20.75
N GLY A 569 8.18 -5.28 -20.34
CA GLY A 569 8.30 -6.72 -20.61
C GLY A 569 9.33 -7.39 -19.70
N GLU A 570 10.56 -6.87 -19.69
CA GLU A 570 11.65 -7.31 -18.81
C GLU A 570 11.75 -6.44 -17.54
N PRO A 571 12.27 -7.00 -16.43
CA PRO A 571 12.40 -6.26 -15.18
C PRO A 571 13.44 -5.14 -15.27
N ALA A 572 13.13 -3.97 -14.69
CA ALA A 572 14.12 -2.89 -14.55
C ALA A 572 14.93 -3.11 -13.27
N ALA A 573 16.20 -3.50 -13.40
CA ALA A 573 17.07 -3.87 -12.27
C ALA A 573 17.27 -2.77 -11.21
N ALA A 574 16.99 -1.50 -11.53
CA ALA A 574 17.16 -0.37 -10.61
C ALA A 574 15.88 0.03 -9.86
N ILE A 575 14.76 -0.66 -10.06
CA ILE A 575 13.45 -0.27 -9.51
C ILE A 575 12.80 -1.45 -8.79
N ASP A 576 12.92 -1.44 -7.46
CA ASP A 576 12.35 -2.46 -6.58
C ASP A 576 11.11 -1.97 -5.82
N ARG A 577 10.37 -2.92 -5.25
CA ARG A 577 9.21 -2.63 -4.39
C ARG A 577 9.68 -2.37 -2.95
N PRO A 578 9.22 -1.29 -2.30
CA PRO A 578 9.49 -1.10 -0.89
C PRO A 578 8.80 -2.18 -0.04
N ASN A 579 9.38 -2.49 1.11
CA ASN A 579 8.89 -3.44 2.09
C ASN A 579 8.64 -2.75 3.45
N PRO A 580 7.49 -2.08 3.64
CA PRO A 580 7.13 -1.47 4.92
C PRO A 580 7.09 -2.49 6.06
N SER A 581 6.69 -3.74 5.81
CA SER A 581 6.61 -4.78 6.84
C SER A 581 7.98 -5.07 7.49
N LEU A 582 9.08 -4.94 6.75
CA LEU A 582 10.43 -5.02 7.30
C LEU A 582 10.66 -3.92 8.36
N LEU A 583 10.35 -2.67 8.00
CA LEU A 583 10.49 -1.53 8.92
C LEU A 583 9.60 -1.71 10.16
N TYR A 584 8.33 -2.12 9.96
CA TYR A 584 7.41 -2.41 11.05
C TYR A 584 7.96 -3.47 12.01
N SER A 585 8.41 -4.61 11.48
CA SER A 585 8.91 -5.71 12.28
C SER A 585 10.11 -5.29 13.12
N MET A 586 11.04 -4.53 12.52
CA MET A 586 12.22 -4.03 13.22
C MET A 586 11.88 -3.07 14.36
N VAL A 587 10.99 -2.12 14.13
CA VAL A 587 10.71 -1.08 15.13
C VAL A 587 9.78 -1.57 16.24
N THR A 588 8.95 -2.58 15.97
CA THR A 588 7.97 -3.09 16.95
C THR A 588 8.37 -4.40 17.61
N GLY A 589 9.23 -5.20 16.96
CA GLY A 589 9.57 -6.53 17.41
C GLY A 589 8.61 -7.64 16.97
N ASP A 590 7.54 -7.32 16.23
CA ASP A 590 6.58 -8.30 15.72
C ASP A 590 7.18 -9.11 14.56
N PRO A 591 7.20 -10.45 14.62
CA PRO A 591 7.60 -11.31 13.52
C PRO A 591 6.53 -11.47 12.42
N GLY A 592 6.00 -10.36 11.88
CA GLY A 592 4.92 -10.40 10.90
C GLY A 592 4.33 -9.03 10.56
N ASP A 593 3.01 -8.94 10.51
CA ASP A 593 2.26 -7.71 10.25
C ASP A 593 1.35 -7.31 11.42
N ALA A 594 0.84 -6.07 11.35
CA ALA A 594 -0.03 -5.47 12.36
C ALA A 594 -1.52 -5.86 12.21
N LEU A 595 -1.89 -6.59 11.16
CA LEU A 595 -3.27 -6.82 10.77
C LEU A 595 -3.87 -7.98 11.55
N TYR A 596 -3.17 -9.13 11.62
CA TYR A 596 -3.68 -10.35 12.22
C TYR A 596 -2.72 -10.95 13.24
N PHE A 597 -3.25 -11.20 14.44
CA PHE A 597 -2.50 -11.67 15.60
C PHE A 597 -1.18 -10.89 15.84
N PRO A 598 -1.22 -9.53 15.91
CA PRO A 598 -0.01 -8.73 16.04
C PRO A 598 0.70 -8.99 17.37
N LEU A 599 2.03 -9.17 17.32
CA LEU A 599 2.91 -9.38 18.47
C LEU A 599 3.88 -8.20 18.67
N ASN A 600 3.47 -6.98 18.32
CA ASN A 600 4.27 -5.79 18.54
C ASN A 600 4.58 -5.64 20.04
N ALA A 601 5.86 -5.65 20.39
CA ALA A 601 6.33 -5.62 21.77
C ALA A 601 6.39 -4.19 22.34
N VAL A 602 6.60 -3.20 21.47
CA VAL A 602 6.82 -1.81 21.83
C VAL A 602 6.18 -0.84 20.83
N ARG A 603 5.79 0.33 21.30
CA ARG A 603 5.58 1.55 20.50
C ARG A 603 6.48 2.65 21.03
N TRP A 604 7.22 3.31 20.15
CA TRP A 604 8.08 4.43 20.51
C TRP A 604 7.27 5.72 20.51
N LEU A 605 7.13 6.37 21.67
CA LEU A 605 6.39 7.61 21.84
C LEU A 605 7.27 8.81 21.45
N THR A 606 7.69 8.82 20.19
CA THR A 606 8.51 9.86 19.55
C THR A 606 8.22 9.87 18.05
N PRO A 607 8.43 10.99 17.34
CA PRO A 607 8.28 11.02 15.88
C PRO A 607 9.26 10.07 15.16
N PRO A 608 8.90 9.53 13.98
CA PRO A 608 9.75 8.61 13.19
C PRO A 608 10.92 9.32 12.47
N ARG A 609 11.30 10.52 12.92
CA ARG A 609 12.32 11.39 12.29
C ARG A 609 13.60 11.33 13.08
N ASP A 610 14.75 11.31 12.40
CA ASP A 610 16.09 11.35 13.00
C ASP A 610 16.32 10.30 14.09
N ILE A 611 15.75 9.11 13.89
CA ILE A 611 15.81 7.97 14.80
C ILE A 611 15.92 6.67 14.00
N ALA A 612 16.62 5.69 14.55
CA ALA A 612 16.55 4.29 14.17
C ALA A 612 16.30 3.44 15.43
N ALA A 613 15.49 2.41 15.29
CA ALA A 613 15.12 1.48 16.34
C ALA A 613 15.05 0.05 15.82
N LEU A 614 15.90 -0.82 16.36
CA LEU A 614 15.96 -2.24 16.04
C LEU A 614 15.66 -3.04 17.29
N VAL A 615 14.47 -3.62 17.38
CA VAL A 615 14.14 -4.58 18.44
C VAL A 615 14.94 -5.85 18.22
N THR A 616 15.72 -6.23 19.23
CA THR A 616 16.63 -7.39 19.20
C THR A 616 16.09 -8.56 20.02
N GLU A 617 15.25 -8.30 21.03
CA GLU A 617 14.68 -9.31 21.90
C GLU A 617 13.30 -8.86 22.40
N SER A 618 12.34 -9.79 22.46
CA SER A 618 11.03 -9.56 23.06
C SER A 618 10.48 -10.86 23.64
N SER A 619 10.04 -10.82 24.90
CA SER A 619 9.33 -11.91 25.58
C SER A 619 8.47 -11.33 26.72
N GLN A 620 7.77 -12.21 27.44
CA GLN A 620 6.97 -11.84 28.61
C GLN A 620 7.76 -11.24 29.78
N SER A 621 9.07 -11.45 29.85
CA SER A 621 9.91 -11.00 30.99
C SER A 621 11.12 -10.16 30.57
N ARG A 622 11.29 -9.95 29.26
CA ARG A 622 12.50 -9.35 28.68
C ARG A 622 12.15 -8.54 27.44
N PHE A 623 12.86 -7.42 27.29
CA PHE A 623 12.86 -6.65 26.04
C PHE A 623 14.26 -6.11 25.77
N GLY A 624 14.64 -6.06 24.50
CA GLY A 624 15.93 -5.56 24.03
C GLY A 624 15.78 -4.79 22.72
N ALA A 625 16.45 -3.66 22.60
CA ALA A 625 16.54 -2.90 21.35
C ALA A 625 17.88 -2.20 21.21
N GLU A 626 18.31 -1.97 19.96
CA GLU A 626 19.34 -1.01 19.59
C GLU A 626 18.69 0.27 19.07
N LEU A 627 19.15 1.42 19.55
CA LEU A 627 18.59 2.73 19.26
C LEU A 627 19.70 3.69 18.82
N PHE A 628 19.41 4.51 17.81
CA PHE A 628 20.34 5.55 17.35
C PHE A 628 19.59 6.85 17.05
N SER A 629 19.91 7.91 17.80
CA SER A 629 19.40 9.27 17.54
C SER A 629 20.36 10.04 16.63
N PHE A 630 19.87 10.58 15.53
CA PHE A 630 20.69 11.34 14.57
C PHE A 630 20.80 12.84 14.91
N GLY A 631 19.98 13.31 15.86
CA GLY A 631 20.00 14.70 16.31
C GLY A 631 21.30 15.10 17.01
N GLU A 632 21.59 16.40 17.00
CA GLU A 632 22.76 16.99 17.67
C GLU A 632 22.62 17.11 19.18
N ARG A 633 21.38 17.04 19.67
CA ARG A 633 21.04 17.13 21.08
C ARG A 633 20.56 15.78 21.59
N ALA A 634 20.69 15.57 22.88
CA ALA A 634 20.08 14.44 23.55
C ALA A 634 18.58 14.40 23.23
N ARG A 635 18.06 13.21 22.94
CA ARG A 635 16.68 13.00 22.55
C ARG A 635 15.91 12.43 23.72
N SER A 636 14.87 13.15 24.15
CA SER A 636 13.89 12.59 25.09
C SER A 636 13.09 11.51 24.37
N MET A 637 13.00 10.35 25.01
CA MET A 637 12.29 9.19 24.50
C MET A 637 11.23 8.76 25.51
N SER A 638 10.19 8.14 25.01
CA SER A 638 9.29 7.32 25.80
C SER A 638 8.90 6.09 24.99
N ALA A 639 8.59 4.99 25.66
CA ALA A 639 8.18 3.73 25.03
C ALA A 639 6.98 3.14 25.79
N GLU A 640 6.04 2.56 25.04
CA GLU A 640 4.90 1.81 25.57
C GLU A 640 5.12 0.31 25.29
N PHE A 641 5.21 -0.51 26.34
CA PHE A 641 5.48 -1.95 26.24
C PHE A 641 4.20 -2.78 26.33
N TYR A 642 4.00 -3.70 25.39
CA TYR A 642 2.75 -4.48 25.25
C TYR A 642 2.84 -5.92 25.77
N MET A 643 4.04 -6.50 25.79
CA MET A 643 4.21 -7.95 26.02
C MET A 643 4.72 -8.32 27.41
N LEU A 644 5.19 -7.37 28.22
CA LEU A 644 5.73 -7.66 29.55
C LEU A 644 4.60 -8.06 30.51
N ASP A 645 4.81 -9.15 31.26
CA ASP A 645 3.90 -9.60 32.31
C ASP A 645 4.01 -8.69 33.54
N PRO A 646 2.95 -8.60 34.39
CA PRO A 646 3.01 -7.83 35.61
C PRO A 646 4.18 -8.20 36.53
N GLY A 647 4.89 -7.20 37.04
CA GLY A 647 6.08 -7.42 37.88
C GLY A 647 7.01 -6.21 37.94
N LYS A 648 8.11 -6.35 38.68
CA LYS A 648 9.17 -5.34 38.77
C LYS A 648 10.22 -5.57 37.70
N TYR A 649 10.66 -4.49 37.06
CA TYR A 649 11.61 -4.53 35.97
C TYR A 649 12.70 -3.48 36.16
N LYS A 650 13.86 -3.77 35.57
CA LYS A 650 14.97 -2.85 35.43
C LYS A 650 15.17 -2.55 33.95
N LEU A 651 15.15 -1.26 33.59
CA LEU A 651 15.58 -0.74 32.30
C LEU A 651 17.02 -0.23 32.43
N THR A 652 17.88 -0.62 31.48
CA THR A 652 19.25 -0.12 31.37
C THR A 652 19.51 0.36 29.95
N ILE A 653 20.02 1.58 29.81
CA ILE A 653 20.58 2.10 28.56
C ILE A 653 22.10 2.01 28.64
N THR A 654 22.73 1.41 27.63
CA THR A 654 24.18 1.30 27.51
C THR A 654 24.68 1.94 26.23
N THR A 655 25.84 2.60 26.25
CA THR A 655 26.50 3.09 25.03
C THR A 655 27.87 2.49 24.89
N ALA A 656 28.26 2.08 23.68
CA ALA A 656 29.65 1.74 23.39
C ALA A 656 30.45 3.03 23.16
N ASN A 657 31.30 3.43 24.13
CA ASN A 657 32.35 4.42 23.89
C ASN A 657 33.66 3.67 23.75
N GLY A 658 34.20 3.54 22.53
CA GLY A 658 35.59 3.10 22.34
C GLY A 658 35.97 1.72 22.89
N GLY A 659 35.03 0.78 23.01
CA GLY A 659 35.32 -0.63 23.32
C GLY A 659 34.60 -1.21 24.53
N GLU A 660 34.18 -0.39 25.51
CA GLU A 660 33.39 -0.84 26.65
C GLU A 660 31.99 -0.19 26.67
N ALA A 661 30.96 -1.03 26.79
CA ALA A 661 29.57 -0.60 26.90
C ALA A 661 29.24 -0.27 28.37
N GLY A 662 29.32 1.00 28.74
CA GLY A 662 28.94 1.48 30.07
C GLY A 662 27.44 1.82 30.16
N PRO A 663 26.77 1.61 31.32
CA PRO A 663 25.41 2.10 31.54
C PRO A 663 25.40 3.63 31.59
N VAL A 664 24.50 4.25 30.83
CA VAL A 664 24.27 5.70 30.79
C VAL A 664 23.04 6.09 31.60
N GLU A 665 22.04 5.21 31.64
CA GLU A 665 20.81 5.40 32.40
C GLU A 665 20.33 4.05 32.94
N THR A 666 19.75 4.05 34.14
CA THR A 666 19.16 2.86 34.74
C THR A 666 17.93 3.24 35.55
N ASN A 667 16.78 2.69 35.18
CA ASN A 667 15.49 2.98 35.83
C ASN A 667 14.86 1.67 36.31
N GLN A 668 14.19 1.71 37.46
CA GLN A 668 13.32 0.64 37.91
C GLN A 668 11.86 1.04 37.70
N PHE A 669 11.02 0.08 37.32
CA PHE A 669 9.59 0.31 37.14
C PHE A 669 8.78 -0.94 37.40
N THR A 670 7.48 -0.74 37.65
CA THR A 670 6.52 -1.82 37.82
C THR A 670 5.61 -1.86 36.60
N VAL A 671 5.43 -3.05 36.04
CA VAL A 671 4.37 -3.35 35.08
C VAL A 671 3.17 -3.80 35.88
N GLU A 672 2.09 -3.02 35.85
CA GLU A 672 0.82 -3.35 36.50
C GLU A 672 -0.17 -3.94 35.50
N SER A 673 -0.15 -3.41 34.28
CA SER A 673 -0.95 -3.86 33.16
C SER A 673 -0.14 -3.77 31.86
N ARG A 674 -0.65 -4.41 30.81
CA ARG A 674 -0.14 -4.23 29.44
C ARG A 674 -0.18 -2.74 29.12
N ARG A 675 0.77 -2.25 28.32
CA ARG A 675 0.94 -0.83 27.93
C ARG A 675 1.60 0.06 28.99
N THR A 676 2.51 -0.51 29.77
CA THR A 676 3.34 0.28 30.70
C THR A 676 4.23 1.24 29.90
N ARG A 677 4.20 2.53 30.27
CA ARG A 677 4.98 3.59 29.63
C ARG A 677 6.21 3.95 30.44
N ILE A 678 7.35 4.06 29.78
CA ILE A 678 8.62 4.42 30.41
C ILE A 678 9.33 5.49 29.59
N SER A 679 9.86 6.50 30.27
CA SER A 679 10.68 7.56 29.69
C SER A 679 12.16 7.31 29.94
N PHE A 680 12.99 7.73 29.00
CA PHE A 680 14.46 7.66 29.07
C PHE A 680 15.07 8.66 28.09
N THR A 681 16.39 8.86 28.13
CA THR A 681 17.08 9.78 27.22
C THR A 681 18.11 9.05 26.37
N LEU A 682 18.18 9.39 25.08
CA LEU A 682 19.25 8.92 24.20
C LEU A 682 20.29 10.03 23.99
N PRO A 683 21.59 9.75 24.19
CA PRO A 683 22.64 10.66 23.79
C PRO A 683 22.64 10.90 22.27
N PRO A 684 23.10 12.08 21.82
CA PRO A 684 23.15 12.41 20.40
C PRO A 684 24.20 11.54 19.69
N ARG A 685 23.85 11.03 18.50
CA ARG A 685 24.75 10.37 17.55
C ARG A 685 25.58 9.22 18.14
N LYS A 686 24.98 8.46 19.07
CA LYS A 686 25.58 7.27 19.67
C LYS A 686 24.64 6.07 19.59
N LEU A 687 25.20 4.91 19.26
CA LEU A 687 24.47 3.64 19.36
C LEU A 687 24.22 3.30 20.82
N CYS A 688 22.95 3.09 21.15
CA CYS A 688 22.50 2.74 22.48
C CYS A 688 21.86 1.36 22.47
N GLY A 689 22.27 0.51 23.40
CA GLY A 689 21.53 -0.72 23.75
C GLY A 689 20.53 -0.41 24.86
N LEU A 690 19.26 -0.72 24.64
CA LEU A 690 18.21 -0.70 25.66
C LEU A 690 17.91 -2.14 26.08
N LYS A 691 17.99 -2.43 27.37
CA LYS A 691 17.62 -3.73 27.95
C LYS A 691 16.61 -3.54 29.07
N VAL A 692 15.52 -4.30 29.01
CA VAL A 692 14.53 -4.44 30.08
C VAL A 692 14.56 -5.88 30.57
N ARG A 693 14.67 -6.06 31.89
CA ARG A 693 14.73 -7.37 32.55
C ARG A 693 13.85 -7.37 33.78
N ARG A 694 13.04 -8.42 33.95
CA ARG A 694 12.32 -8.68 35.20
C ARG A 694 13.33 -8.87 36.34
N GLN A 695 13.04 -8.27 37.50
CA GLN A 695 13.85 -8.37 38.71
C GLN A 695 13.58 -9.65 39.48
#